data_AF-A0A1J5CEU7-F1
#
_entry.id   AF-A0A1J5CEU7-F1
#
_cell.length_a   1.000
_cell.length_b   1.000
_cell.length_c   1.000
_cell.angle_alpha   90.00
_cell.angle_beta   90.00
_cell.angle_gamma   90.00
#
_symmetry.space_group_name_H-M   'P 1'
#
loop_
_entity.id
_entity.type
_entity.pdbx_description
1 polymer ?
#
loop_
_entity_poly.entity_id
_entity_poly.type
_entity_poly.pdbx_seq_one_letter_code
_entity_poly.pdbx_strand_id
1 'polypeptide(L)'
;MSLTPKNILLCTLGASWAVIPEIMGWLAPQVLDLYAHHPQRTALDALRAQHQLQAPDELWICTTQGAQTQASLAGLHAWWQLLGAPLPLRIWAAAGTDQLASQAECSHIRELILRTTLLASEQVAGGQLVLSLAGGRKTMSADLQTAGSQFGAKAWLHVVSPEPSPPGLFARTADEKAEQPRLMAQALSADLAACITPLIAGTGTRNELLDIVIDGQRIDSTRFALPLANPGQAQAWQLPAQGDTLYRELLQRQTQSSQLMGNFLAQLAQTEHHDNWRSLYRLPPAQIERLRHTPLTPAHADWLTALPKADLHRHLGGCLGLDDQRQVAEHIRRNIAQENRLQRLADVSWLLSEDEWPWDWPARLAALPPQPGDPAGALLRAERCATLLRNASDAQLQHNLYGVTEPRIALKTSVHGFAAFERPGELSGSALLGHPAALAPYAQAIVAQAHAEGLAYLELRGSPQKYRPQDPASFVRDLQTALRNAGAQVQAGKHPNPGAPRIGFVWILDRRTPELLQKAVLSAVDLKALAPDFMLGLDVAGDEAQAITSGLLAAFAPAFEACLPITIHAGEGEAASNIWQAAYHLHADRIGHGLTLADHPLLAARFRDRGICLELCPSSNREVVGFADPADPQTAKLPGYPLRTFMHMGLPLTLCTDNPAISRTTLAAEYLAAARMTEDGLSQWEALTLMRQAYVHAFLPSAERETLLKRVDAQVFALVSEFDQNAIF
;
A
#
# COMPACT_ATOMS: atom_id res chain seq x y z
N MET A 1 25.15 32.36 -18.57
CA MET A 1 24.36 33.61 -18.39
C MET A 1 23.20 33.28 -17.47
N SER A 2 23.04 34.02 -16.37
CA SER A 2 21.89 33.87 -15.47
C SER A 2 20.64 34.34 -16.23
N LEU A 3 19.93 33.40 -16.86
CA LEU A 3 18.63 33.68 -17.44
C LEU A 3 17.68 34.04 -16.30
N THR A 4 17.00 35.17 -16.40
CA THR A 4 15.92 35.53 -15.47
C THR A 4 14.83 34.45 -15.55
N PRO A 5 14.27 34.00 -14.41
CA PRO A 5 13.14 33.08 -14.41
C PRO A 5 12.00 33.61 -15.29
N LYS A 6 11.41 32.75 -16.10
CA LYS A 6 10.30 33.08 -17.01
C LYS A 6 9.20 32.03 -16.93
N ASN A 7 7.95 32.48 -16.95
CA ASN A 7 6.76 31.65 -17.04
C ASN A 7 6.28 31.58 -18.49
N ILE A 8 6.18 30.38 -19.06
CA ILE A 8 5.79 30.16 -20.45
C ILE A 8 4.49 29.37 -20.48
N LEU A 9 3.48 29.91 -21.17
CA LEU A 9 2.27 29.16 -21.54
C LEU A 9 2.44 28.66 -22.97
N LEU A 10 2.55 27.34 -23.15
CA LEU A 10 2.65 26.69 -24.45
C LEU A 10 1.31 26.06 -24.84
N CYS A 11 0.76 26.50 -25.98
CA CYS A 11 -0.49 26.00 -26.52
C CYS A 11 -0.29 25.40 -27.92
N THR A 12 -1.18 24.47 -28.28
CA THR A 12 -1.37 24.07 -29.68
C THR A 12 -2.58 24.76 -30.27
N LEU A 13 -2.52 25.12 -31.55
CA LEU A 13 -3.63 25.77 -32.25
C LEU A 13 -4.05 24.97 -33.49
N GLY A 14 -5.35 24.74 -33.60
CA GLY A 14 -6.02 24.15 -34.75
C GLY A 14 -7.18 25.04 -35.18
N ALA A 15 -8.41 24.55 -35.02
CA ALA A 15 -9.62 25.23 -35.48
C ALA A 15 -10.26 26.19 -34.46
N SER A 16 -9.90 26.08 -33.17
CA SER A 16 -10.50 26.87 -32.09
C SER A 16 -9.42 27.67 -31.37
N TRP A 17 -9.41 28.98 -31.58
CA TRP A 17 -8.44 29.88 -30.96
C TRP A 17 -8.91 30.44 -29.61
N ALA A 18 -10.22 30.47 -29.35
CA ALA A 18 -10.82 31.09 -28.16
C ALA A 18 -10.41 30.43 -26.83
N VAL A 19 -9.95 29.17 -26.88
CA VAL A 19 -9.43 28.47 -25.71
C VAL A 19 -8.19 29.14 -25.11
N ILE A 20 -7.41 29.86 -25.93
CA ILE A 20 -6.23 30.57 -25.47
C ILE A 20 -6.62 31.72 -24.51
N PRO A 21 -7.56 32.63 -24.87
CA PRO A 21 -8.12 33.58 -23.91
C PRO A 21 -8.75 32.91 -22.69
N GLU A 22 -9.44 31.78 -22.84
CA GLU A 22 -10.03 31.05 -21.71
C GLU A 22 -8.96 30.63 -20.70
N ILE A 23 -7.84 30.07 -21.14
CA ILE A 23 -6.76 29.69 -20.24
C ILE A 23 -6.00 30.93 -19.71
N MET A 24 -5.68 31.88 -20.59
CA MET A 24 -4.93 33.09 -20.23
C MET A 24 -5.71 33.91 -19.20
N GLY A 25 -7.02 34.06 -19.38
CA GLY A 25 -7.86 34.84 -18.49
C GLY A 25 -8.04 34.25 -17.10
N TRP A 26 -7.83 32.94 -16.95
CA TRP A 26 -7.76 32.30 -15.63
C TRP A 26 -6.36 32.39 -15.01
N LEU A 27 -5.30 32.18 -15.80
CA LEU A 27 -3.92 32.23 -15.31
C LEU A 27 -3.47 33.65 -14.94
N ALA A 28 -3.87 34.64 -15.73
CA ALA A 28 -3.44 36.03 -15.64
C ALA A 28 -4.63 37.01 -15.57
N PRO A 29 -5.47 36.95 -14.52
CA PRO A 29 -6.61 37.85 -14.36
C PRO A 29 -6.21 39.33 -14.27
N GLN A 30 -4.96 39.63 -13.93
CA GLN A 30 -4.42 40.99 -13.97
C GLN A 30 -4.21 41.53 -15.40
N VAL A 31 -4.13 40.66 -16.40
CA VAL A 31 -4.06 41.02 -17.83
C VAL A 31 -5.46 41.04 -18.43
N LEU A 32 -6.23 39.98 -18.20
CA LEU A 32 -7.61 39.84 -18.65
C LEU A 32 -8.37 38.99 -17.63
N ASP A 33 -9.25 39.59 -16.83
CA ASP A 33 -10.08 38.82 -15.91
C ASP A 33 -11.35 38.29 -16.62
N LEU A 34 -11.17 37.28 -17.47
CA LEU A 34 -12.26 36.68 -18.24
C LEU A 34 -13.36 36.11 -17.33
N TYR A 35 -12.97 35.65 -16.13
CA TYR A 35 -13.82 34.97 -15.15
C TYR A 35 -14.30 35.90 -14.02
N ALA A 36 -14.25 37.22 -14.20
CA ALA A 36 -14.68 38.20 -13.19
C ALA A 36 -16.11 37.96 -12.67
N HIS A 37 -16.99 37.42 -13.52
CA HIS A 37 -18.40 37.16 -13.21
C HIS A 37 -18.73 35.67 -13.07
N HIS A 38 -17.72 34.78 -12.96
CA HIS A 38 -17.95 33.33 -12.83
C HIS A 38 -18.56 32.98 -11.46
N PRO A 39 -19.64 32.18 -11.39
CA PRO A 39 -20.32 31.88 -10.12
C PRO A 39 -19.43 31.12 -9.11
N GLN A 40 -18.46 30.34 -9.60
CA GLN A 40 -17.48 29.62 -8.78
C GLN A 40 -16.10 30.28 -8.75
N ARG A 41 -16.01 31.60 -8.94
CA ARG A 41 -14.73 32.34 -9.01
C ARG A 41 -13.76 32.00 -7.88
N THR A 42 -14.25 32.01 -6.63
CA THR A 42 -13.42 31.68 -5.46
C THR A 42 -12.80 30.28 -5.53
N ALA A 43 -13.53 29.29 -6.04
CA ALA A 43 -13.02 27.93 -6.19
C ALA A 43 -11.95 27.84 -7.29
N LEU A 44 -12.15 28.57 -8.40
CA LEU A 44 -11.16 28.64 -9.49
C LEU A 44 -9.85 29.32 -9.05
N ASP A 45 -9.93 30.37 -8.23
CA ASP A 45 -8.75 31.02 -7.66
C ASP A 45 -8.04 30.12 -6.65
N ALA A 46 -8.80 29.41 -5.80
CA ALA A 46 -8.24 28.45 -4.87
C ALA A 46 -7.50 27.30 -5.59
N LEU A 47 -8.07 26.77 -6.68
CA LEU A 47 -7.43 25.74 -7.49
C LEU A 47 -6.10 26.23 -8.10
N ARG A 48 -6.08 27.46 -8.64
CA ARG A 48 -4.88 28.09 -9.19
C ARG A 48 -3.80 28.27 -8.12
N ALA A 49 -4.18 28.74 -6.93
CA ALA A 49 -3.28 28.96 -5.80
C ALA A 49 -2.73 27.65 -5.23
N GLN A 50 -3.57 26.61 -5.09
CA GLN A 50 -3.17 25.28 -4.62
C GLN A 50 -2.04 24.69 -5.48
N HIS A 51 -2.11 24.87 -6.80
CA HIS A 51 -1.09 24.42 -7.74
C HIS A 51 0.03 25.45 -7.98
N GLN A 52 -0.01 26.59 -7.29
CA GLN A 52 0.97 27.67 -7.37
C GLN A 52 1.19 28.17 -8.81
N LEU A 53 0.14 28.18 -9.63
CA LEU A 53 0.25 28.60 -11.03
C LEU A 53 0.41 30.11 -11.11
N GLN A 54 1.41 30.54 -11.87
CA GLN A 54 1.72 31.94 -12.08
C GLN A 54 1.29 32.39 -13.47
N ALA A 55 1.11 33.71 -13.63
CA ALA A 55 0.81 34.28 -14.92
C ALA A 55 2.00 34.10 -15.88
N PRO A 56 1.74 33.80 -17.16
CA PRO A 56 2.80 33.66 -18.16
C PRO A 56 3.41 35.02 -18.52
N ASP A 57 4.73 35.02 -18.67
CA ASP A 57 5.51 36.12 -19.25
C ASP A 57 5.51 36.04 -20.78
N GLU A 58 5.37 34.84 -21.36
CA GLU A 58 5.32 34.62 -22.80
C GLU A 58 4.25 33.57 -23.18
N LEU A 59 3.60 33.76 -24.34
CA LEU A 59 2.63 32.83 -24.91
C LEU A 59 3.20 32.21 -26.18
N TRP A 60 3.33 30.90 -26.18
CA TRP A 60 3.96 30.13 -27.25
C TRP A 60 2.92 29.25 -27.93
N ILE A 61 2.89 29.26 -29.26
CA ILE A 61 1.90 28.54 -30.07
C ILE A 61 2.60 27.60 -31.06
N CYS A 62 2.22 26.33 -31.05
CA CYS A 62 2.55 25.36 -32.10
C CYS A 62 1.33 25.10 -32.98
N THR A 63 1.49 25.16 -34.30
CA THR A 63 0.34 25.15 -35.22
C THR A 63 0.66 24.55 -36.60
N THR A 64 -0.36 24.33 -37.43
CA THR A 64 -0.23 23.93 -38.85
C THR A 64 -0.37 25.14 -39.80
N GLN A 65 -0.17 24.96 -41.10
CA GLN A 65 -0.30 26.03 -42.11
C GLN A 65 -1.66 26.04 -42.85
N GLY A 66 -2.58 25.16 -42.46
CA GLY A 66 -3.90 25.01 -43.07
C GLY A 66 -4.76 26.27 -43.05
N ALA A 67 -5.67 26.42 -44.03
CA ALA A 67 -6.52 27.61 -44.15
C ALA A 67 -7.39 27.88 -42.91
N GLN A 68 -7.95 26.82 -42.30
CA GLN A 68 -8.73 26.92 -41.07
C GLN A 68 -7.88 27.41 -39.88
N THR A 69 -6.63 26.96 -39.82
CA THR A 69 -5.66 27.34 -38.81
C THR A 69 -5.23 28.80 -39.00
N GLN A 70 -5.03 29.24 -40.24
CA GLN A 70 -4.74 30.64 -40.56
C GLN A 70 -5.87 31.59 -40.12
N ALA A 71 -7.13 31.20 -40.33
CA ALA A 71 -8.28 31.96 -39.83
C ALA A 71 -8.28 32.04 -38.29
N SER A 72 -7.94 30.94 -37.62
CA SER A 72 -7.83 30.89 -36.15
C SER A 72 -6.67 31.76 -35.64
N LEU A 73 -5.53 31.75 -36.33
CA LEU A 73 -4.41 32.65 -36.06
C LEU A 73 -4.81 34.12 -36.21
N ALA A 74 -5.57 34.47 -37.26
CA ALA A 74 -6.05 35.84 -37.44
C ALA A 74 -6.93 36.30 -36.27
N GLY A 75 -7.84 35.44 -35.80
CA GLY A 75 -8.64 35.69 -34.59
C GLY A 75 -7.79 35.90 -33.33
N LEU A 76 -6.80 35.04 -33.11
CA LEU A 76 -5.84 35.16 -32.00
C LEU A 76 -5.05 36.47 -32.06
N HIS A 77 -4.56 36.87 -33.23
CA HIS A 77 -3.83 38.12 -33.40
C HIS A 77 -4.73 39.33 -33.15
N ALA A 78 -5.97 39.31 -33.66
CA ALA A 78 -6.93 40.39 -33.42
C ALA A 78 -7.21 40.58 -31.92
N TRP A 79 -7.43 39.47 -31.20
CA TRP A 79 -7.59 39.48 -29.74
C TRP A 79 -6.35 39.99 -29.01
N TRP A 80 -5.17 39.49 -29.38
CA TRP A 80 -3.90 39.90 -28.77
C TRP A 80 -3.62 41.40 -28.98
N GLN A 81 -3.96 41.94 -30.15
CA GLN A 81 -3.87 43.37 -30.46
C GLN A 81 -4.87 44.22 -29.68
N LEU A 82 -6.11 43.73 -29.49
CA LEU A 82 -7.12 44.41 -28.67
C LEU A 82 -6.68 44.60 -27.22
N LEU A 83 -5.89 43.66 -26.68
CA LEU A 83 -5.29 43.76 -25.35
C LEU A 83 -4.02 44.64 -25.31
N GLY A 84 -3.62 45.25 -26.43
CA GLY A 84 -2.41 46.06 -26.52
C GLY A 84 -1.11 45.25 -26.55
N ALA A 85 -1.16 44.00 -27.05
CA ALA A 85 -0.02 43.08 -27.10
C ALA A 85 0.65 42.87 -25.73
N PRO A 86 -0.10 42.37 -24.72
CA PRO A 86 0.28 42.45 -23.30
C PRO A 86 1.51 41.60 -22.93
N LEU A 87 1.88 40.65 -23.77
CA LEU A 87 3.03 39.76 -23.61
C LEU A 87 3.51 39.23 -24.96
N PRO A 88 4.79 38.82 -25.10
CA PRO A 88 5.31 38.25 -26.34
C PRO A 88 4.54 36.99 -26.78
N LEU A 89 3.95 37.07 -27.98
CA LEU A 89 3.27 35.95 -28.64
C LEU A 89 4.21 35.31 -29.68
N ARG A 90 4.73 34.11 -29.42
CA ARG A 90 5.63 33.39 -30.34
C ARG A 90 4.90 32.23 -31.00
N ILE A 91 5.03 32.11 -32.32
CA ILE A 91 4.23 31.16 -33.09
C ILE A 91 5.13 30.40 -34.05
N TRP A 92 5.10 29.07 -33.96
CA TRP A 92 5.75 28.16 -34.91
C TRP A 92 4.70 27.37 -35.68
N ALA A 93 4.78 27.41 -37.01
CA ALA A 93 3.91 26.66 -37.90
C ALA A 93 4.70 25.55 -38.61
N ALA A 94 4.29 24.29 -38.47
CA ALA A 94 4.92 23.17 -39.17
C ALA A 94 4.67 23.30 -40.68
N ALA A 95 5.72 23.50 -41.45
CA ALA A 95 5.61 23.82 -42.87
C ALA A 95 5.08 22.65 -43.70
N GLY A 96 4.23 22.94 -44.68
CA GLY A 96 3.63 21.90 -45.53
C GLY A 96 2.64 20.98 -44.81
N THR A 97 2.13 21.41 -43.64
CA THR A 97 1.06 20.70 -42.92
C THR A 97 -0.26 21.47 -43.00
N ASP A 98 -1.38 20.76 -43.06
CA ASP A 98 -2.73 21.35 -43.10
C ASP A 98 -3.60 20.74 -42.02
N GLN A 99 -4.32 19.66 -42.35
CA GLN A 99 -5.33 19.05 -41.48
C GLN A 99 -4.82 17.84 -40.69
N LEU A 100 -3.53 17.52 -40.78
CA LEU A 100 -2.95 16.31 -40.19
C LEU A 100 -3.63 15.04 -40.73
N ALA A 101 -3.92 15.03 -42.03
CA ALA A 101 -4.60 13.91 -42.70
C ALA A 101 -3.65 12.75 -43.03
N SER A 102 -2.33 12.98 -42.95
CA SER A 102 -1.31 12.00 -43.26
C SER A 102 -0.35 11.77 -42.08
N GLN A 103 0.25 10.57 -42.03
CA GLN A 103 1.27 10.25 -41.03
C GLN A 103 2.49 11.18 -41.11
N ALA A 104 2.82 11.67 -42.31
CA ALA A 104 3.92 12.63 -42.52
C ALA A 104 3.62 13.96 -41.83
N GLU A 105 2.41 14.51 -42.00
CA GLU A 105 1.98 15.72 -41.30
C GLU A 105 1.95 15.53 -39.78
N CYS A 106 1.40 14.41 -39.30
CA CYS A 106 1.39 14.06 -37.87
C CYS A 106 2.81 13.98 -37.29
N SER A 107 3.76 13.38 -38.02
CA SER A 107 5.15 13.25 -37.57
C SER A 107 5.86 14.62 -37.55
N HIS A 108 5.58 15.48 -38.53
CA HIS A 108 6.13 16.82 -38.60
C HIS A 108 5.64 17.69 -37.43
N ILE A 109 4.32 17.75 -37.20
CA ILE A 109 3.78 18.56 -36.09
C ILE A 109 4.23 18.03 -34.73
N ARG A 110 4.34 16.70 -34.56
CA ARG A 110 4.90 16.08 -33.36
C ARG A 110 6.32 16.55 -33.09
N GLU A 111 7.18 16.51 -34.10
CA GLU A 111 8.56 16.94 -33.96
C GLU A 111 8.64 18.42 -33.58
N LEU A 112 7.81 19.28 -34.18
CA LEU A 112 7.73 20.68 -33.80
C LEU A 112 7.30 20.84 -32.34
N ILE A 113 6.23 20.16 -31.91
CA ILE A 113 5.74 20.22 -30.52
C ILE A 113 6.83 19.78 -29.53
N LEU A 114 7.53 18.67 -29.81
CA LEU A 114 8.61 18.18 -28.95
C LEU A 114 9.74 19.20 -28.83
N ARG A 115 10.21 19.77 -29.95
CA ARG A 115 11.29 20.76 -29.93
C ARG A 115 10.89 22.06 -29.25
N THR A 116 9.68 22.54 -29.48
CA THR A 116 9.17 23.75 -28.81
C THR A 116 9.05 23.53 -27.32
N THR A 117 8.57 22.36 -26.88
CA THR A 117 8.45 22.04 -25.46
C THR A 117 9.83 21.88 -24.80
N LEU A 118 10.79 21.24 -25.47
CA LEU A 118 12.17 21.15 -25.01
C LEU A 118 12.79 22.55 -24.86
N LEU A 119 12.68 23.39 -25.89
CA LEU A 119 13.18 24.77 -25.85
C LEU A 119 12.52 25.57 -24.72
N ALA A 120 11.20 25.46 -24.55
CA ALA A 120 10.48 26.12 -23.47
C ALA A 120 10.97 25.67 -22.09
N SER A 121 11.16 24.35 -21.90
CA SER A 121 11.64 23.77 -20.64
C SER A 121 13.03 24.27 -20.24
N GLU A 122 13.87 24.64 -21.22
CA GLU A 122 15.20 25.21 -20.98
C GLU A 122 15.16 26.73 -20.76
N GLN A 123 14.21 27.43 -21.40
CA GLN A 123 14.07 28.89 -21.32
C GLN A 123 13.41 29.36 -20.02
N VAL A 124 12.61 28.53 -19.35
CA VAL A 124 11.93 28.94 -18.10
C VAL A 124 12.92 29.26 -16.97
N ALA A 125 14.12 28.67 -16.95
CA ALA A 125 15.23 29.02 -16.06
C ALA A 125 14.83 29.27 -14.58
N GLY A 126 14.03 28.37 -14.00
CA GLY A 126 13.50 28.48 -12.62
C GLY A 126 12.08 29.02 -12.51
N GLY A 127 11.48 29.46 -13.62
CA GLY A 127 10.04 29.75 -13.74
C GLY A 127 9.21 28.51 -14.08
N GLN A 128 8.04 28.71 -14.70
CA GLN A 128 7.05 27.66 -14.94
C GLN A 128 6.78 27.43 -16.42
N LEU A 129 6.78 26.16 -16.84
CA LEU A 129 6.19 25.73 -18.11
C LEU A 129 4.79 25.21 -17.84
N VAL A 130 3.78 25.83 -18.47
CA VAL A 130 2.37 25.41 -18.40
C VAL A 130 1.90 25.06 -19.81
N LEU A 131 1.21 23.93 -19.97
CA LEU A 131 0.75 23.45 -21.27
C LEU A 131 -0.77 23.59 -21.39
N SER A 132 -1.28 24.08 -22.52
CA SER A 132 -2.70 23.97 -22.87
C SER A 132 -2.94 22.77 -23.77
N LEU A 133 -3.61 21.74 -23.23
CA LEU A 133 -4.03 20.57 -24.01
C LEU A 133 -5.24 20.86 -24.91
N ALA A 134 -5.86 22.03 -24.77
CA ALA A 134 -6.97 22.45 -25.59
C ALA A 134 -6.50 23.36 -26.74
N GLY A 135 -7.29 23.44 -27.82
CA GLY A 135 -7.10 24.38 -28.94
C GLY A 135 -6.51 23.75 -30.20
N GLY A 136 -5.75 22.66 -30.06
CA GLY A 136 -5.23 21.85 -31.17
C GLY A 136 -6.18 20.74 -31.62
N ARG A 137 -5.78 20.00 -32.66
CA ARG A 137 -6.41 18.70 -32.99
C ARG A 137 -6.05 17.67 -31.91
N LYS A 138 -6.88 16.64 -31.72
CA LYS A 138 -6.67 15.58 -30.69
C LYS A 138 -5.25 14.99 -30.72
N THR A 139 -4.67 14.83 -31.91
CA THR A 139 -3.29 14.36 -32.10
C THR A 139 -2.25 15.31 -31.51
N MET A 140 -2.40 16.62 -31.73
CA MET A 140 -1.51 17.65 -31.16
C MET A 140 -1.60 17.70 -29.63
N SER A 141 -2.80 17.58 -29.07
CA SER A 141 -3.00 17.53 -27.63
C SER A 141 -2.30 16.32 -27.00
N ALA A 142 -2.38 15.15 -27.64
CA ALA A 142 -1.68 13.94 -27.21
C ALA A 142 -0.16 14.08 -27.30
N ASP A 143 0.35 14.68 -28.39
CA ASP A 143 1.78 14.95 -28.56
C ASP A 143 2.28 15.97 -27.51
N LEU A 144 1.49 16.99 -27.19
CA LEU A 144 1.85 18.00 -26.17
C LEU A 144 1.82 17.41 -24.75
N GLN A 145 0.85 16.55 -24.45
CA GLN A 145 0.82 15.81 -23.19
C GLN A 145 2.06 14.90 -23.06
N THR A 146 2.42 14.21 -24.14
CA THR A 146 3.64 13.38 -24.21
C THR A 146 4.90 14.24 -24.02
N ALA A 147 4.96 15.42 -24.64
CA ALA A 147 6.09 16.33 -24.46
C ALA A 147 6.17 16.82 -23.01
N GLY A 148 5.03 17.16 -22.39
CA GLY A 148 4.96 17.58 -21.00
C GLY A 148 5.40 16.52 -19.99
N SER A 149 5.17 15.24 -20.27
CA SER A 149 5.64 14.15 -19.42
C SER A 149 7.13 13.84 -19.60
N GLN A 150 7.71 14.16 -20.77
CA GLN A 150 9.13 13.98 -21.03
C GLN A 150 9.96 15.16 -20.51
N PHE A 151 9.58 16.39 -20.83
CA PHE A 151 10.39 17.58 -20.55
C PHE A 151 10.03 18.27 -19.23
N GLY A 152 8.91 17.88 -18.61
CA GLY A 152 8.39 18.48 -17.40
C GLY A 152 7.49 19.69 -17.68
N ALA A 153 6.40 19.81 -16.93
CA ALA A 153 5.51 20.96 -16.95
C ALA A 153 4.79 21.08 -15.59
N LYS A 154 4.68 22.31 -15.08
CA LYS A 154 4.04 22.60 -13.79
C LYS A 154 2.58 22.16 -13.79
N ALA A 155 1.88 22.35 -14.90
CA ALA A 155 0.52 21.86 -15.11
C ALA A 155 0.18 21.70 -16.59
N TRP A 156 -0.74 20.80 -16.88
CA TRP A 156 -1.46 20.67 -18.14
C TRP A 156 -2.89 21.13 -17.94
N LEU A 157 -3.31 22.13 -18.71
CA LEU A 157 -4.59 22.78 -18.58
C LEU A 157 -5.54 22.35 -19.70
N HIS A 158 -6.81 22.26 -19.35
CA HIS A 158 -7.91 22.07 -20.29
C HIS A 158 -9.06 22.99 -19.89
N VAL A 159 -9.95 23.29 -20.82
CA VAL A 159 -11.22 23.97 -20.54
C VAL A 159 -12.37 23.05 -20.92
N VAL A 160 -13.34 22.87 -20.02
CA VAL A 160 -14.56 22.11 -20.31
C VAL A 160 -15.73 23.05 -20.47
N SER A 161 -16.64 22.68 -21.37
CA SER A 161 -17.88 23.39 -21.64
C SER A 161 -19.04 22.39 -21.78
N PRO A 162 -20.29 22.79 -21.51
CA PRO A 162 -21.43 21.91 -21.64
C PRO A 162 -21.74 21.57 -23.11
N GLU A 163 -22.36 20.42 -23.33
CA GLU A 163 -22.92 20.01 -24.62
C GLU A 163 -24.46 20.04 -24.57
N PRO A 164 -25.14 20.79 -25.47
CA PRO A 164 -24.59 21.67 -26.50
C PRO A 164 -24.05 22.99 -25.93
N SER A 165 -22.97 23.51 -26.52
CA SER A 165 -22.33 24.74 -26.05
C SER A 165 -23.18 25.99 -26.33
N PRO A 166 -23.08 27.06 -25.51
CA PRO A 166 -23.90 28.25 -25.65
C PRO A 166 -23.60 28.99 -26.97
N PRO A 167 -24.63 29.56 -27.64
CA PRO A 167 -24.45 30.31 -28.89
C PRO A 167 -23.45 31.47 -28.78
N GLY A 168 -23.31 32.10 -27.61
CA GLY A 168 -22.44 33.26 -27.42
C GLY A 168 -20.94 32.98 -27.30
N LEU A 169 -20.51 31.74 -27.02
CA LEU A 169 -19.09 31.39 -26.87
C LEU A 169 -18.47 30.87 -28.17
N PHE A 170 -19.27 30.23 -29.02
CA PHE A 170 -18.82 29.63 -30.29
C PHE A 170 -19.38 30.40 -31.46
N ALA A 171 -18.52 31.19 -32.12
CA ALA A 171 -18.89 31.92 -33.32
C ALA A 171 -19.15 30.99 -34.52
N ARG A 172 -20.42 30.88 -34.92
CA ARG A 172 -20.90 30.02 -36.02
C ARG A 172 -21.12 30.81 -37.30
N THR A 173 -21.51 32.08 -37.22
CA THR A 173 -21.68 32.97 -38.37
C THR A 173 -20.42 33.80 -38.65
N ALA A 174 -20.32 34.42 -39.83
CA ALA A 174 -19.20 35.31 -40.16
C ALA A 174 -19.17 36.55 -39.24
N ASP A 175 -20.34 37.11 -38.93
CA ASP A 175 -20.48 38.27 -38.06
C ASP A 175 -20.09 37.93 -36.61
N GLU A 176 -20.53 36.79 -36.09
CA GLU A 176 -20.10 36.30 -34.77
C GLU A 176 -18.58 36.09 -34.72
N LYS A 177 -17.96 35.59 -35.80
CA LYS A 177 -16.51 35.37 -35.85
C LYS A 177 -15.73 36.68 -35.87
N ALA A 178 -16.29 37.73 -36.48
CA ALA A 178 -15.68 39.05 -36.49
C ALA A 178 -15.72 39.73 -35.11
N GLU A 179 -16.79 39.50 -34.33
CA GLU A 179 -16.95 40.09 -32.98
C GLU A 179 -16.33 39.24 -31.85
N GLN A 180 -16.08 37.95 -32.07
CA GLN A 180 -15.52 37.04 -31.06
C GLN A 180 -14.20 37.55 -30.43
N PRO A 181 -13.24 38.15 -31.16
CA PRO A 181 -12.06 38.76 -30.55
C PRO A 181 -12.36 39.83 -29.50
N ARG A 182 -13.40 40.65 -29.72
CA ARG A 182 -13.81 41.68 -28.75
C ARG A 182 -14.47 41.05 -27.53
N LEU A 183 -15.34 40.05 -27.74
CA LEU A 183 -15.97 39.32 -26.63
C LEU A 183 -14.92 38.67 -25.72
N MET A 184 -13.89 38.05 -26.30
CA MET A 184 -12.81 37.39 -25.56
C MET A 184 -11.77 38.37 -24.98
N ALA A 185 -11.87 39.68 -25.25
CA ALA A 185 -10.98 40.72 -24.74
C ALA A 185 -11.55 41.48 -23.53
N GLN A 186 -12.68 41.02 -22.97
CA GLN A 186 -13.34 41.61 -21.80
C GLN A 186 -13.88 40.51 -20.88
N ALA A 187 -14.26 40.87 -19.65
CA ALA A 187 -14.94 39.94 -18.75
C ALA A 187 -16.22 39.37 -19.39
N LEU A 188 -16.40 38.06 -19.32
CA LEU A 188 -17.61 37.41 -19.81
C LEU A 188 -18.79 37.70 -18.88
N SER A 189 -20.00 37.80 -19.44
CA SER A 189 -21.21 37.81 -18.62
C SER A 189 -21.29 36.56 -17.75
N ALA A 190 -21.98 36.64 -16.60
CA ALA A 190 -22.09 35.52 -15.67
C ALA A 190 -22.59 34.23 -16.35
N ASP A 191 -23.54 34.34 -17.28
CA ASP A 191 -24.10 33.21 -18.03
C ASP A 191 -23.06 32.54 -18.94
N LEU A 192 -22.25 33.33 -19.66
CA LEU A 192 -21.21 32.80 -20.54
C LEU A 192 -20.02 32.26 -19.73
N ALA A 193 -19.62 32.97 -18.67
CA ALA A 193 -18.55 32.53 -17.78
C ALA A 193 -18.89 31.17 -17.17
N ALA A 194 -20.11 30.97 -16.65
CA ALA A 194 -20.55 29.71 -16.04
C ALA A 194 -20.50 28.50 -16.99
N CYS A 195 -20.39 28.72 -18.30
CA CYS A 195 -20.34 27.68 -19.31
C CYS A 195 -18.92 27.23 -19.67
N ILE A 196 -17.89 27.84 -19.10
CA ILE A 196 -16.50 27.41 -19.31
C ILE A 196 -15.81 27.22 -17.96
N THR A 197 -15.19 26.07 -17.76
CA THR A 197 -14.48 25.78 -16.52
C THR A 197 -13.06 25.33 -16.85
N PRO A 198 -12.03 26.09 -16.45
CA PRO A 198 -10.65 25.64 -16.57
C PRO A 198 -10.40 24.52 -15.54
N LEU A 199 -9.63 23.52 -15.94
CA LEU A 199 -9.21 22.42 -15.09
C LEU A 199 -7.76 22.06 -15.31
N ILE A 200 -7.17 21.40 -14.31
CA ILE A 200 -5.82 20.85 -14.37
C ILE A 200 -5.94 19.37 -14.72
N ALA A 201 -5.55 19.01 -15.94
CA ALA A 201 -5.61 17.66 -16.47
C ALA A 201 -4.44 16.78 -15.98
N GLY A 202 -3.35 17.39 -15.52
CA GLY A 202 -2.19 16.68 -14.99
C GLY A 202 -1.00 17.60 -14.73
N THR A 203 0.12 16.98 -14.35
CA THR A 203 1.43 17.63 -14.15
C THR A 203 2.51 16.72 -14.71
N GLY A 204 3.70 17.26 -15.00
CA GLY A 204 4.82 16.48 -15.53
C GLY A 204 6.14 16.83 -14.84
N THR A 205 6.92 15.82 -14.48
CA THR A 205 8.32 15.98 -14.07
C THR A 205 9.23 15.66 -15.24
N ARG A 206 10.37 16.37 -15.33
CA ARG A 206 11.34 16.15 -16.39
C ARG A 206 11.92 14.73 -16.27
N ASN A 207 12.02 14.03 -17.39
CA ASN A 207 12.59 12.70 -17.45
C ASN A 207 14.12 12.74 -17.34
N GLU A 208 14.68 12.01 -16.38
CA GLU A 208 16.13 11.94 -16.12
C GLU A 208 16.92 11.39 -17.31
N LEU A 209 16.30 10.56 -18.17
CA LEU A 209 16.94 10.02 -19.38
C LEU A 209 17.41 11.10 -20.36
N LEU A 210 16.86 12.32 -20.27
CA LEU A 210 17.25 13.45 -21.09
C LEU A 210 18.64 13.99 -20.73
N ASP A 211 19.02 13.86 -19.45
CA ASP A 211 20.23 14.46 -18.90
C ASP A 211 21.43 13.50 -18.95
N ILE A 212 21.17 12.20 -19.20
CA ILE A 212 22.21 11.19 -19.42
C ILE A 212 22.93 11.46 -20.75
N VAL A 213 24.25 11.48 -20.72
CA VAL A 213 25.07 11.56 -21.93
C VAL A 213 25.24 10.16 -22.52
N ILE A 214 24.72 9.94 -23.73
CA ILE A 214 24.86 8.67 -24.47
C ILE A 214 25.66 8.98 -25.74
N ASP A 215 26.72 8.22 -25.99
CA ASP A 215 27.65 8.44 -27.11
C ASP A 215 28.19 9.88 -27.20
N GLY A 216 28.41 10.51 -26.03
CA GLY A 216 28.88 11.89 -25.93
C GLY A 216 27.82 12.96 -26.22
N GLN A 217 26.55 12.58 -26.39
CA GLN A 217 25.46 13.49 -26.75
C GLN A 217 24.35 13.54 -25.68
N ARG A 218 23.92 14.76 -25.32
CA ARG A 218 22.74 15.03 -24.47
C ARG A 218 21.55 15.40 -25.35
N ILE A 219 20.33 15.29 -24.81
CA ILE A 219 19.15 15.92 -25.42
C ILE A 219 19.03 17.33 -24.86
N ASP A 220 19.25 18.32 -25.71
CA ASP A 220 18.99 19.73 -25.43
C ASP A 220 18.64 20.50 -26.70
N SER A 221 18.21 21.75 -26.53
CA SER A 221 17.87 22.62 -27.67
C SER A 221 19.06 23.02 -28.53
N THR A 222 20.30 22.74 -28.13
CA THR A 222 21.47 22.97 -28.99
C THR A 222 21.61 21.87 -30.04
N ARG A 223 21.38 20.62 -29.65
CA ARG A 223 21.36 19.46 -30.56
C ARG A 223 20.09 19.42 -31.41
N PHE A 224 18.92 19.58 -30.78
CA PHE A 224 17.62 19.56 -31.45
C PHE A 224 17.08 20.97 -31.66
N ALA A 225 17.87 21.79 -32.35
CA ALA A 225 17.61 23.21 -32.49
C ALA A 225 16.25 23.54 -33.09
N LEU A 226 15.61 24.54 -32.47
CA LEU A 226 14.46 25.27 -32.94
C LEU A 226 14.74 26.77 -32.76
N PRO A 227 14.85 27.55 -33.84
CA PRO A 227 15.04 28.99 -33.72
C PRO A 227 13.88 29.63 -32.94
N LEU A 228 14.20 30.54 -32.01
CA LEU A 228 13.20 31.26 -31.25
C LEU A 228 12.39 32.17 -32.18
N ALA A 229 11.08 31.99 -32.26
CA ALA A 229 10.23 32.77 -33.15
C ALA A 229 10.13 34.23 -32.70
N ASN A 230 10.08 35.16 -33.68
CA ASN A 230 9.87 36.58 -33.40
C ASN A 230 8.46 36.83 -32.85
N PRO A 231 8.30 37.67 -31.82
CA PRO A 231 6.98 37.98 -31.27
C PRO A 231 6.02 38.58 -32.32
N GLY A 232 4.77 38.13 -32.31
CA GLY A 232 3.68 38.62 -33.16
C GLY A 232 3.72 38.13 -34.62
N GLN A 233 4.67 37.26 -35.00
CA GLN A 233 4.76 36.70 -36.35
C GLN A 233 4.80 35.18 -36.33
N ALA A 234 3.99 34.54 -37.19
CA ALA A 234 4.04 33.10 -37.39
C ALA A 234 5.27 32.72 -38.21
N GLN A 235 6.17 31.95 -37.61
CA GLN A 235 7.36 31.44 -38.27
C GLN A 235 7.11 30.03 -38.80
N ALA A 236 7.23 29.87 -40.11
CA ALA A 236 7.21 28.54 -40.73
C ALA A 236 8.49 27.77 -40.33
N TRP A 237 8.32 26.58 -39.78
CA TRP A 237 9.41 25.68 -39.43
C TRP A 237 9.44 24.49 -40.37
N GLN A 238 10.61 24.19 -40.90
CA GLN A 238 10.84 23.06 -41.80
C GLN A 238 11.44 21.89 -41.01
N LEU A 239 10.91 20.69 -41.21
CA LEU A 239 11.52 19.47 -40.70
C LEU A 239 12.92 19.30 -41.32
N PRO A 240 13.98 19.09 -40.50
CA PRO A 240 15.33 18.87 -41.03
C PRO A 240 15.38 17.69 -42.00
N ALA A 241 15.96 17.90 -43.19
CA ALA A 241 16.07 16.86 -44.23
C ALA A 241 17.14 15.79 -43.93
N GLN A 242 18.13 16.13 -43.09
CA GLN A 242 19.21 15.25 -42.63
C GLN A 242 19.36 15.38 -41.10
N GLY A 243 19.53 14.24 -40.40
CA GLY A 243 19.70 14.16 -38.94
C GLY A 243 18.60 13.34 -38.23
N ASP A 244 18.92 12.81 -37.05
CA ASP A 244 17.94 12.12 -36.21
C ASP A 244 16.91 13.12 -35.66
N THR A 245 15.65 12.71 -35.64
CA THR A 245 14.57 13.51 -35.04
C THR A 245 14.59 13.35 -33.52
N LEU A 246 14.16 14.38 -32.80
CA LEU A 246 14.05 14.33 -31.34
C LEU A 246 13.13 13.18 -30.92
N TYR A 247 12.04 12.97 -31.66
CA TYR A 247 11.14 11.83 -31.42
C TYR A 247 11.87 10.47 -31.50
N ARG A 248 12.73 10.24 -32.51
CA ARG A 248 13.45 8.97 -32.66
C ARG A 248 14.49 8.78 -31.57
N GLU A 249 15.23 9.83 -31.22
CA GLU A 249 16.20 9.79 -30.13
C GLU A 249 15.50 9.44 -28.80
N LEU A 250 14.38 10.09 -28.47
CA LEU A 250 13.61 9.78 -27.27
C LEU A 250 13.17 8.31 -27.24
N LEU A 251 12.66 7.80 -28.35
CA LEU A 251 12.23 6.40 -28.47
C LEU A 251 13.41 5.42 -28.30
N GLN A 252 14.56 5.73 -28.91
CA GLN A 252 15.78 4.93 -28.80
C GLN A 252 16.26 4.87 -27.35
N ARG A 253 16.34 6.01 -26.66
CA ARG A 253 16.73 6.04 -25.23
C ARG A 253 15.76 5.26 -24.35
N GLN A 254 14.47 5.36 -24.62
CA GLN A 254 13.45 4.60 -23.88
C GLN A 254 13.61 3.09 -24.10
N THR A 255 13.85 2.65 -25.34
CA THR A 255 14.07 1.23 -25.65
C THR A 255 15.37 0.71 -25.02
N GLN A 256 16.48 1.44 -25.15
CA GLN A 256 17.76 1.08 -24.53
C GLN A 256 17.66 1.01 -23.00
N SER A 257 17.01 1.98 -22.37
CA SER A 257 16.77 1.96 -20.91
C SER A 257 15.92 0.75 -20.49
N SER A 258 14.88 0.43 -21.26
CA SER A 258 14.04 -0.75 -20.99
C SER A 258 14.82 -2.05 -21.12
N GLN A 259 15.71 -2.16 -22.12
CA GLN A 259 16.59 -3.31 -22.31
C GLN A 259 17.64 -3.44 -21.19
N LEU A 260 18.27 -2.32 -20.79
CA LEU A 260 19.22 -2.29 -19.68
C LEU A 260 18.55 -2.70 -18.36
N MET A 261 17.36 -2.15 -18.07
CA MET A 261 16.57 -2.54 -16.91
C MET A 261 16.20 -4.04 -16.97
N GLY A 262 15.78 -4.53 -18.14
CA GLY A 262 15.48 -5.95 -18.33
C GLY A 262 16.68 -6.85 -18.07
N ASN A 263 17.86 -6.49 -18.60
CA ASN A 263 19.11 -7.23 -18.39
C ASN A 263 19.57 -7.17 -16.93
N PHE A 264 19.45 -6.00 -16.29
CA PHE A 264 19.80 -5.81 -14.89
C PHE A 264 18.88 -6.64 -13.97
N LEU A 265 17.57 -6.60 -14.21
CA LEU A 265 16.61 -7.45 -13.48
C LEU A 265 16.87 -8.93 -13.71
N ALA A 266 17.25 -9.34 -14.93
CA ALA A 266 17.62 -10.71 -15.22
C ALA A 266 18.91 -11.14 -14.50
N GLN A 267 19.90 -10.24 -14.35
CA GLN A 267 21.12 -10.49 -13.59
C GLN A 267 20.85 -10.54 -12.07
N LEU A 268 19.97 -9.67 -11.56
CA LEU A 268 19.51 -9.73 -10.17
C LEU A 268 18.82 -11.06 -9.88
N ALA A 269 17.92 -11.51 -10.74
CA ALA A 269 17.26 -12.81 -10.59
C ALA A 269 18.23 -14.01 -10.61
N GLN A 270 19.44 -13.85 -11.12
CA GLN A 270 20.50 -14.88 -11.05
C GLN A 270 21.32 -14.82 -9.76
N THR A 271 21.38 -13.67 -9.11
CA THR A 271 22.26 -13.40 -7.96
C THR A 271 21.51 -13.29 -6.64
N GLU A 272 20.22 -12.99 -6.67
CA GLU A 272 19.34 -12.91 -5.50
C GLU A 272 18.29 -14.03 -5.55
N HIS A 273 18.12 -14.75 -4.45
CA HIS A 273 17.07 -15.77 -4.34
C HIS A 273 15.67 -15.16 -4.22
N HIS A 274 15.58 -13.90 -3.79
CA HIS A 274 14.32 -13.18 -3.61
C HIS A 274 14.47 -11.74 -4.10
N ASP A 275 13.54 -11.33 -4.97
CA ASP A 275 13.44 -9.94 -5.42
C ASP A 275 13.07 -9.03 -4.25
N ASN A 276 13.76 -7.89 -4.15
CA ASN A 276 13.37 -6.82 -3.25
C ASN A 276 12.26 -5.94 -3.89
N TRP A 277 11.85 -4.89 -3.18
CA TRP A 277 10.92 -3.88 -3.69
C TRP A 277 11.44 -3.26 -4.98
N ARG A 278 10.64 -3.30 -6.05
CA ARG A 278 11.09 -2.90 -7.40
C ARG A 278 11.58 -1.45 -7.44
N SER A 279 10.97 -0.59 -6.65
CA SER A 279 11.37 0.81 -6.52
C SER A 279 12.77 0.98 -5.93
N LEU A 280 13.23 0.12 -5.02
CA LEU A 280 14.52 0.26 -4.34
C LEU A 280 15.71 0.13 -5.29
N TYR A 281 15.55 -0.60 -6.39
CA TYR A 281 16.57 -0.69 -7.43
C TYR A 281 16.76 0.63 -8.22
N ARG A 282 15.94 1.65 -7.96
CA ARG A 282 16.10 3.01 -8.49
C ARG A 282 16.95 3.89 -7.58
N LEU A 283 17.31 3.42 -6.37
CA LEU A 283 18.20 4.16 -5.47
C LEU A 283 19.61 4.24 -6.06
N PRO A 284 20.41 5.25 -5.69
CA PRO A 284 21.82 5.30 -6.06
C PRO A 284 22.55 4.00 -5.66
N PRO A 285 23.45 3.45 -6.50
CA PRO A 285 24.14 2.20 -6.20
C PRO A 285 24.82 2.16 -4.83
N ALA A 286 25.44 3.27 -4.40
CA ALA A 286 26.06 3.37 -3.09
C ALA A 286 25.08 3.21 -1.91
N GLN A 287 23.83 3.62 -2.08
CA GLN A 287 22.78 3.44 -1.08
C GLN A 287 22.31 1.99 -1.04
N ILE A 288 22.15 1.35 -2.20
CA ILE A 288 21.83 -0.08 -2.28
C ILE A 288 22.91 -0.91 -1.57
N GLU A 289 24.19 -0.66 -1.88
CA GLU A 289 25.31 -1.35 -1.22
C GLU A 289 25.34 -1.09 0.29
N ARG A 290 25.02 0.12 0.73
CA ARG A 290 24.87 0.41 2.17
C ARG A 290 23.77 -0.43 2.80
N LEU A 291 22.58 -0.52 2.20
CA LEU A 291 21.48 -1.35 2.71
C LEU A 291 21.87 -2.83 2.79
N ARG A 292 22.63 -3.33 1.81
CA ARG A 292 23.13 -4.73 1.78
C ARG A 292 24.12 -5.02 2.90
N HIS A 293 24.93 -4.05 3.29
CA HIS A 293 25.99 -4.24 4.28
C HIS A 293 25.67 -3.72 5.68
N THR A 294 24.59 -2.94 5.84
CA THR A 294 24.20 -2.42 7.16
C THR A 294 23.43 -3.49 7.92
N PRO A 295 23.95 -4.00 9.05
CA PRO A 295 23.26 -4.98 9.85
C PRO A 295 22.04 -4.35 10.53
N LEU A 296 20.97 -5.13 10.64
CA LEU A 296 19.78 -4.76 11.38
C LEU A 296 20.04 -4.94 12.87
N THR A 297 19.85 -3.86 13.63
CA THR A 297 20.17 -3.76 15.06
C THR A 297 19.04 -3.02 15.80
N PRO A 298 18.99 -3.05 17.15
CA PRO A 298 17.97 -2.34 17.92
C PRO A 298 17.88 -0.83 17.64
N ALA A 299 18.96 -0.19 17.14
CA ALA A 299 18.94 1.21 16.73
C ALA A 299 17.96 1.50 15.58
N HIS A 300 17.52 0.46 14.86
CA HIS A 300 16.60 0.56 13.73
C HIS A 300 15.14 0.29 14.12
N ALA A 301 14.80 0.20 15.42
CA ALA A 301 13.45 -0.11 15.88
C ALA A 301 12.40 0.89 15.34
N ASP A 302 12.69 2.19 15.38
CA ASP A 302 11.80 3.23 14.87
C ASP A 302 11.64 3.16 13.34
N TRP A 303 12.74 2.89 12.63
CA TRP A 303 12.73 2.68 11.18
C TRP A 303 11.87 1.47 10.80
N LEU A 304 12.05 0.32 11.47
CA LEU A 304 11.23 -0.86 11.27
C LEU A 304 9.76 -0.60 11.59
N THR A 305 9.46 0.18 12.62
CA THR A 305 8.08 0.54 13.01
C THR A 305 7.43 1.43 11.94
N ALA A 306 8.17 2.39 11.40
CA ALA A 306 7.69 3.29 10.34
C ALA A 306 7.43 2.57 9.01
N LEU A 307 8.21 1.53 8.68
CA LEU A 307 8.01 0.78 7.45
C LEU A 307 6.64 0.08 7.41
N PRO A 308 5.89 0.17 6.30
CA PRO A 308 4.67 -0.59 6.13
C PRO A 308 4.98 -2.09 6.09
N LYS A 309 4.33 -2.87 6.98
CA LYS A 309 4.53 -4.33 7.08
C LYS A 309 3.23 -5.10 6.93
N ALA A 310 3.35 -6.40 6.66
CA ALA A 310 2.24 -7.35 6.65
C ALA A 310 2.51 -8.49 7.64
N ASP A 311 1.50 -8.85 8.43
CA ASP A 311 1.57 -9.99 9.36
C ASP A 311 0.58 -11.06 8.91
N LEU A 312 1.08 -12.23 8.48
CA LEU A 312 0.25 -13.31 7.92
C LEU A 312 -0.10 -14.41 8.94
N HIS A 313 0.51 -14.36 10.12
CA HIS A 313 0.35 -15.38 11.16
C HIS A 313 0.23 -14.67 12.50
N ARG A 314 -1.00 -14.23 12.81
CA ARG A 314 -1.35 -13.63 14.10
C ARG A 314 -2.63 -14.23 14.63
N HIS A 315 -2.58 -14.90 15.77
CA HIS A 315 -3.73 -15.50 16.42
C HIS A 315 -4.54 -14.45 17.15
N LEU A 316 -5.82 -14.33 16.80
CA LEU A 316 -6.79 -13.41 17.37
C LEU A 316 -6.78 -13.48 18.90
N GLY A 317 -6.67 -14.68 19.47
CA GLY A 317 -6.71 -14.90 20.91
C GLY A 317 -5.48 -14.42 21.67
N GLY A 318 -4.32 -14.30 21.00
CA GLY A 318 -3.05 -13.88 21.59
C GLY A 318 -2.68 -12.43 21.30
N CYS A 319 -3.61 -11.59 20.80
CA CYS A 319 -3.30 -10.23 20.39
C CYS A 319 -3.19 -9.23 21.55
N LEU A 320 -4.08 -9.30 22.55
CA LEU A 320 -4.24 -8.20 23.50
C LEU A 320 -3.40 -8.38 24.76
N GLY A 321 -2.63 -7.36 25.13
CA GLY A 321 -1.96 -7.26 26.43
C GLY A 321 -2.94 -7.04 27.59
N LEU A 322 -2.45 -7.11 28.83
CA LEU A 322 -3.31 -7.07 30.03
C LEU A 322 -4.18 -5.81 30.13
N ASP A 323 -3.66 -4.65 29.75
CA ASP A 323 -4.40 -3.39 29.80
C ASP A 323 -5.60 -3.40 28.86
N ASP A 324 -5.39 -3.81 27.61
CA ASP A 324 -6.46 -3.95 26.62
C ASP A 324 -7.46 -5.04 27.03
N GLN A 325 -6.99 -6.16 27.58
CA GLN A 325 -7.86 -7.20 28.15
C GLN A 325 -8.73 -6.65 29.29
N ARG A 326 -8.20 -5.82 30.19
CA ARG A 326 -8.97 -5.17 31.27
C ARG A 326 -10.01 -4.19 30.73
N GLN A 327 -9.73 -3.51 29.62
CA GLN A 327 -10.71 -2.65 28.96
C GLN A 327 -11.86 -3.47 28.35
N VAL A 328 -11.54 -4.56 27.65
CA VAL A 328 -12.55 -5.50 27.12
C VAL A 328 -13.39 -6.09 28.26
N ALA A 329 -12.74 -6.50 29.35
CA ALA A 329 -13.42 -7.04 30.53
C ALA A 329 -14.38 -6.04 31.17
N GLU A 330 -14.04 -4.75 31.19
CA GLU A 330 -14.95 -3.70 31.70
C GLU A 330 -16.19 -3.55 30.83
N HIS A 331 -16.07 -3.67 29.51
CA HIS A 331 -17.22 -3.64 28.60
C HIS A 331 -18.15 -4.84 28.82
N ILE A 332 -17.58 -6.03 29.01
CA ILE A 332 -18.35 -7.23 29.37
C ILE A 332 -19.07 -7.00 30.71
N ARG A 333 -18.35 -6.57 31.75
CA ARG A 333 -18.91 -6.34 33.09
C ARG A 333 -20.10 -5.38 33.10
N ARG A 334 -20.07 -4.32 32.27
CA ARG A 334 -21.19 -3.37 32.11
C ARG A 334 -22.44 -4.02 31.53
N ASN A 335 -22.27 -5.07 30.71
CA ASN A 335 -23.36 -5.82 30.09
C ASN A 335 -23.85 -7.01 30.93
N ILE A 336 -23.15 -7.37 32.01
CA ILE A 336 -23.66 -8.31 33.01
C ILE A 336 -24.80 -7.65 33.78
N ALA A 337 -25.92 -8.37 33.90
CA ALA A 337 -27.07 -7.97 34.71
C ALA A 337 -26.63 -7.62 36.14
N GLN A 338 -27.14 -6.50 36.69
CA GLN A 338 -26.66 -5.97 37.96
C GLN A 338 -26.75 -6.98 39.11
N GLU A 339 -27.83 -7.77 39.15
CA GLU A 339 -28.07 -8.83 40.13
C GLU A 339 -27.04 -9.98 40.04
N ASN A 340 -26.51 -10.26 38.86
CA ASN A 340 -25.55 -11.35 38.64
C ASN A 340 -24.09 -10.95 38.94
N ARG A 341 -23.78 -9.65 39.03
CA ARG A 341 -22.39 -9.17 39.22
C ARG A 341 -21.76 -9.65 40.53
N LEU A 342 -22.53 -9.66 41.62
CA LEU A 342 -22.05 -10.17 42.90
C LEU A 342 -21.79 -11.68 42.85
N GLN A 343 -22.65 -12.43 42.16
CA GLN A 343 -22.44 -13.86 41.96
C GLN A 343 -21.17 -14.14 41.14
N ARG A 344 -20.90 -13.38 40.07
CA ARG A 344 -19.67 -13.53 39.30
C ARG A 344 -18.42 -13.23 40.10
N LEU A 345 -18.49 -12.26 41.03
CA LEU A 345 -17.39 -12.00 41.95
C LEU A 345 -17.18 -13.18 42.92
N ALA A 346 -18.27 -13.77 43.42
CA ALA A 346 -18.20 -14.97 44.25
C ALA A 346 -17.56 -16.15 43.51
N ASP A 347 -17.93 -16.38 42.24
CA ASP A 347 -17.40 -17.48 41.40
C ASP A 347 -15.86 -17.44 41.26
N VAL A 348 -15.25 -16.24 41.28
CA VAL A 348 -13.81 -16.05 41.11
C VAL A 348 -13.08 -15.70 42.41
N SER A 349 -13.80 -15.53 43.52
CA SER A 349 -13.24 -15.05 44.79
C SER A 349 -12.07 -15.89 45.31
N TRP A 350 -12.13 -17.20 45.09
CA TRP A 350 -11.08 -18.16 45.47
C TRP A 350 -9.77 -17.96 44.68
N LEU A 351 -9.80 -17.38 43.47
CA LEU A 351 -8.59 -17.00 42.74
C LEU A 351 -8.04 -15.64 43.20
N LEU A 352 -8.94 -14.75 43.64
CA LEU A 352 -8.56 -13.43 44.14
C LEU A 352 -7.90 -13.50 45.51
N SER A 353 -8.21 -14.53 46.30
CA SER A 353 -7.64 -14.76 47.63
C SER A 353 -6.31 -15.50 47.64
N GLU A 354 -5.87 -16.02 46.51
CA GLU A 354 -4.63 -16.82 46.38
C GLU A 354 -3.56 -16.00 45.64
N ASP A 355 -2.31 -16.17 46.06
CA ASP A 355 -1.16 -15.56 45.39
C ASP A 355 -0.79 -16.34 44.11
N GLU A 356 -0.88 -17.67 44.16
CA GLU A 356 -0.58 -18.59 43.06
C GLU A 356 -1.81 -19.41 42.65
N TRP A 357 -2.16 -19.36 41.36
CA TRP A 357 -3.33 -20.02 40.81
C TRP A 357 -2.99 -21.46 40.38
N PRO A 358 -3.83 -22.45 40.76
CA PRO A 358 -3.68 -23.84 40.32
C PRO A 358 -3.62 -23.94 38.79
N TRP A 359 -2.77 -24.79 38.23
CA TRP A 359 -2.66 -24.95 36.75
C TRP A 359 -3.98 -25.34 36.07
N ASP A 360 -4.87 -26.03 36.77
CA ASP A 360 -6.20 -26.42 36.31
C ASP A 360 -7.29 -25.38 36.62
N TRP A 361 -6.93 -24.16 37.06
CA TRP A 361 -7.89 -23.10 37.35
C TRP A 361 -8.88 -22.80 36.21
N PRO A 362 -8.50 -22.82 34.91
CA PRO A 362 -9.46 -22.53 33.85
C PRO A 362 -10.56 -23.60 33.78
N ALA A 363 -10.18 -24.86 33.93
CA ALA A 363 -11.09 -26.00 33.94
C ALA A 363 -12.00 -25.96 35.17
N ARG A 364 -11.46 -25.65 36.35
CA ARG A 364 -12.25 -25.49 37.59
C ARG A 364 -13.27 -24.38 37.46
N LEU A 365 -12.87 -23.22 36.91
CA LEU A 365 -13.77 -22.08 36.72
C LEU A 365 -14.87 -22.37 35.69
N ALA A 366 -14.56 -23.11 34.63
CA ALA A 366 -15.53 -23.54 33.63
C ALA A 366 -16.52 -24.60 34.18
N ALA A 367 -16.07 -25.45 35.12
CA ALA A 367 -16.88 -26.52 35.71
C ALA A 367 -17.83 -26.04 36.82
N LEU A 368 -17.69 -24.81 37.33
CA LEU A 368 -18.60 -24.27 38.35
C LEU A 368 -20.05 -24.27 37.82
N PRO A 369 -21.02 -24.79 38.60
CA PRO A 369 -22.39 -24.95 38.14
C PRO A 369 -23.04 -23.58 37.80
N PRO A 370 -23.82 -23.50 36.72
CA PRO A 370 -24.62 -22.30 36.44
C PRO A 370 -25.75 -22.16 37.46
N GLN A 371 -26.08 -20.93 37.84
CA GLN A 371 -27.26 -20.60 38.64
C GLN A 371 -28.52 -20.44 37.76
N PRO A 372 -29.74 -20.51 38.33
CA PRO A 372 -30.96 -20.24 37.58
C PRO A 372 -30.93 -18.84 36.95
N GLY A 373 -31.11 -18.75 35.63
CA GLY A 373 -31.04 -17.49 34.88
C GLY A 373 -29.64 -17.16 34.34
N ASP A 374 -28.63 -17.98 34.63
CA ASP A 374 -27.30 -17.82 34.05
C ASP A 374 -27.29 -18.11 32.55
N PRO A 375 -26.46 -17.41 31.78
CA PRO A 375 -26.21 -17.78 30.40
C PRO A 375 -25.45 -19.11 30.33
N ALA A 376 -25.59 -19.84 29.23
CA ALA A 376 -24.94 -21.13 29.05
C ALA A 376 -23.53 -21.02 28.43
N GLY A 377 -22.63 -21.94 28.81
CA GLY A 377 -21.39 -22.22 28.09
C GLY A 377 -20.40 -21.05 28.01
N ALA A 378 -19.97 -20.71 26.80
CA ALA A 378 -18.91 -19.72 26.53
C ALA A 378 -19.22 -18.32 27.08
N LEU A 379 -20.51 -17.93 27.12
CA LEU A 379 -20.91 -16.62 27.62
C LEU A 379 -20.65 -16.49 29.12
N LEU A 380 -21.02 -17.50 29.91
CA LEU A 380 -20.79 -17.54 31.35
C LEU A 380 -19.30 -17.55 31.69
N ARG A 381 -18.51 -18.33 30.93
CA ARG A 381 -17.05 -18.33 31.08
C ARG A 381 -16.48 -16.93 30.85
N ALA A 382 -16.95 -16.22 29.83
CA ALA A 382 -16.52 -14.86 29.51
C ALA A 382 -16.85 -13.87 30.65
N GLU A 383 -18.05 -13.95 31.24
CA GLU A 383 -18.44 -13.13 32.39
C GLU A 383 -17.54 -13.36 33.62
N ARG A 384 -17.25 -14.63 33.93
CA ARG A 384 -16.36 -15.01 35.04
C ARG A 384 -14.94 -14.49 34.80
N CYS A 385 -14.37 -14.73 33.61
CA CYS A 385 -13.02 -14.29 33.28
C CYS A 385 -12.91 -12.77 33.22
N ALA A 386 -13.92 -12.06 32.71
CA ALA A 386 -13.98 -10.60 32.76
C ALA A 386 -14.00 -10.09 34.21
N THR A 387 -14.74 -10.76 35.09
CA THR A 387 -14.78 -10.42 36.51
C THR A 387 -13.43 -10.66 37.18
N LEU A 388 -12.76 -11.78 36.89
CA LEU A 388 -11.41 -12.04 37.38
C LEU A 388 -10.41 -10.97 36.91
N LEU A 389 -10.37 -10.67 35.61
CA LEU A 389 -9.51 -9.62 35.04
C LEU A 389 -9.76 -8.24 35.62
N ARG A 390 -10.98 -7.91 36.03
CA ARG A 390 -11.29 -6.60 36.63
C ARG A 390 -10.88 -6.48 38.09
N ASN A 391 -10.85 -7.59 38.83
CA ASN A 391 -10.66 -7.57 40.28
C ASN A 391 -9.28 -8.09 40.73
N ALA A 392 -8.60 -8.92 39.93
CA ALA A 392 -7.23 -9.33 40.21
C ALA A 392 -6.29 -8.11 40.13
N SER A 393 -5.27 -8.08 41.01
CA SER A 393 -4.22 -7.06 40.96
C SER A 393 -3.28 -7.29 39.76
N ASP A 394 -2.55 -6.25 39.33
CA ASP A 394 -1.57 -6.39 38.25
C ASP A 394 -0.46 -7.37 38.63
N ALA A 395 -0.05 -7.41 39.91
CA ALA A 395 0.91 -8.37 40.42
C ALA A 395 0.40 -9.82 40.29
N GLN A 396 -0.86 -10.08 40.66
CA GLN A 396 -1.46 -11.40 40.50
C GLN A 396 -1.53 -11.81 39.03
N LEU A 397 -2.00 -10.94 38.13
CA LEU A 397 -2.08 -11.27 36.70
C LEU A 397 -0.69 -11.50 36.10
N GLN A 398 0.28 -10.63 36.41
CA GLN A 398 1.65 -10.75 35.91
C GLN A 398 2.30 -12.05 36.38
N HIS A 399 2.18 -12.38 37.66
CA HIS A 399 2.72 -13.61 38.23
C HIS A 399 2.04 -14.84 37.64
N ASN A 400 0.71 -14.91 37.72
CA ASN A 400 -0.05 -16.14 37.41
C ASN A 400 -0.21 -16.44 35.93
N LEU A 401 -0.03 -15.45 35.05
CA LEU A 401 -0.11 -15.67 33.61
C LEU A 401 1.28 -15.81 33.00
N TYR A 402 2.25 -15.01 33.43
CA TYR A 402 3.57 -14.96 32.80
C TYR A 402 4.67 -15.49 33.73
N GLY A 403 4.76 -14.99 34.96
CA GLY A 403 5.86 -15.32 35.88
C GLY A 403 6.03 -16.81 36.15
N VAL A 404 4.93 -17.55 36.32
CA VAL A 404 4.93 -19.02 36.50
C VAL A 404 5.30 -19.82 35.25
N THR A 405 5.52 -19.14 34.12
CA THR A 405 5.93 -19.77 32.85
C THR A 405 7.39 -19.46 32.49
N GLU A 406 8.10 -18.67 33.31
CA GLU A 406 9.50 -18.31 33.08
C GLU A 406 10.48 -19.37 33.62
N PRO A 407 11.65 -19.56 32.98
CA PRO A 407 12.05 -18.99 31.70
C PRO A 407 11.28 -19.63 30.53
N ARG A 408 10.77 -18.81 29.61
CA ARG A 408 10.03 -19.28 28.42
C ARG A 408 10.98 -19.74 27.32
N ILE A 409 11.59 -20.91 27.49
CA ILE A 409 12.56 -21.49 26.54
C ILE A 409 12.25 -22.98 26.38
N ALA A 410 12.11 -23.44 25.13
CA ALA A 410 11.83 -24.85 24.81
C ALA A 410 10.65 -25.46 25.60
N LEU A 411 9.56 -24.69 25.74
CA LEU A 411 8.42 -24.99 26.61
C LEU A 411 7.77 -26.34 26.30
N LYS A 412 7.82 -26.85 25.06
CA LYS A 412 7.32 -28.21 24.73
C LYS A 412 7.99 -29.32 25.57
N THR A 413 9.22 -29.09 26.05
CA THR A 413 9.96 -30.04 26.89
C THR A 413 9.82 -29.78 28.40
N SER A 414 9.14 -28.70 28.78
CA SER A 414 8.90 -28.34 30.18
C SER A 414 7.85 -29.26 30.83
N VAL A 415 7.76 -29.22 32.16
CA VAL A 415 6.79 -30.03 32.93
C VAL A 415 5.33 -29.77 32.55
N HIS A 416 5.02 -28.55 32.06
CA HIS A 416 3.68 -28.17 31.62
C HIS A 416 3.51 -28.17 30.10
N GLY A 417 4.58 -28.50 29.35
CA GLY A 417 4.56 -28.60 27.90
C GLY A 417 4.00 -27.34 27.22
N PHE A 418 3.19 -27.56 26.17
CA PHE A 418 2.55 -26.47 25.42
C PHE A 418 1.56 -25.64 26.25
N ALA A 419 1.00 -26.18 27.33
CA ALA A 419 0.08 -25.42 28.19
C ALA A 419 0.78 -24.25 28.90
N ALA A 420 2.10 -24.32 29.12
CA ALA A 420 2.87 -23.17 29.60
C ALA A 420 2.89 -22.02 28.58
N PHE A 421 2.89 -22.33 27.28
CA PHE A 421 2.83 -21.33 26.23
C PHE A 421 1.45 -20.70 26.14
N GLU A 422 0.38 -21.51 26.21
CA GLU A 422 -1.02 -21.05 26.12
C GLU A 422 -1.50 -20.26 27.34
N ARG A 423 -0.90 -20.47 28.52
CA ARG A 423 -1.35 -19.92 29.81
C ARG A 423 -1.65 -18.41 29.81
N PRO A 424 -0.80 -17.52 29.24
CA PRO A 424 -1.13 -16.09 29.18
C PRO A 424 -2.35 -15.75 28.32
N GLY A 425 -2.68 -16.60 27.34
CA GLY A 425 -3.82 -16.43 26.43
C GLY A 425 -5.16 -16.91 26.99
N GLU A 426 -5.17 -17.64 28.12
CA GLU A 426 -6.39 -18.24 28.69
C GLU A 426 -7.48 -17.22 29.01
N LEU A 427 -7.07 -16.03 29.48
CA LEU A 427 -7.99 -14.94 29.86
C LEU A 427 -8.40 -14.04 28.70
N SER A 428 -7.66 -13.99 27.59
CA SER A 428 -8.03 -13.17 26.43
C SER A 428 -8.95 -13.92 25.47
N GLY A 429 -8.35 -14.71 24.57
CA GLY A 429 -8.98 -15.22 23.37
C GLY A 429 -10.02 -16.29 23.62
N SER A 430 -9.65 -17.31 24.38
CA SER A 430 -10.52 -18.45 24.69
C SER A 430 -11.70 -18.10 25.60
N ALA A 431 -11.62 -16.97 26.31
CA ALA A 431 -12.64 -16.56 27.28
C ALA A 431 -13.43 -15.31 26.84
N LEU A 432 -12.81 -14.13 26.76
CA LEU A 432 -13.53 -12.86 26.57
C LEU A 432 -14.29 -12.81 25.24
N LEU A 433 -13.72 -13.35 24.17
CA LEU A 433 -14.35 -13.38 22.85
C LEU A 433 -15.64 -14.19 22.82
N GLY A 434 -15.93 -14.99 23.86
CA GLY A 434 -17.22 -15.66 24.04
C GLY A 434 -18.39 -14.70 24.29
N HIS A 435 -18.12 -13.45 24.68
CA HIS A 435 -19.15 -12.44 24.95
C HIS A 435 -19.29 -11.44 23.79
N PRO A 436 -20.51 -11.18 23.26
CA PRO A 436 -20.72 -10.22 22.18
C PRO A 436 -20.18 -8.81 22.47
N ALA A 437 -20.34 -8.34 23.71
CA ALA A 437 -19.81 -7.04 24.15
C ALA A 437 -18.27 -6.92 24.14
N ALA A 438 -17.55 -8.04 23.95
CA ALA A 438 -16.10 -8.01 23.81
C ALA A 438 -15.65 -7.52 22.42
N LEU A 439 -16.43 -7.77 21.37
CA LEU A 439 -15.96 -7.64 19.98
C LEU A 439 -15.56 -6.21 19.61
N ALA A 440 -16.37 -5.21 19.99
CA ALA A 440 -16.08 -3.81 19.68
C ALA A 440 -14.78 -3.29 20.32
N PRO A 441 -14.57 -3.37 21.65
CA PRO A 441 -13.32 -2.93 22.26
C PRO A 441 -12.12 -3.79 21.83
N TYR A 442 -12.33 -5.09 21.58
CA TYR A 442 -11.26 -5.97 21.08
C TYR A 442 -10.79 -5.56 19.69
N ALA A 443 -11.73 -5.28 18.78
CA ALA A 443 -11.44 -4.79 17.44
C ALA A 443 -10.75 -3.42 17.45
N GLN A 444 -11.16 -2.52 18.34
CA GLN A 444 -10.51 -1.21 18.53
C GLN A 444 -9.05 -1.38 18.95
N ALA A 445 -8.78 -2.26 19.92
CA ALA A 445 -7.43 -2.53 20.38
C ALA A 445 -6.55 -3.15 19.27
N ILE A 446 -7.06 -4.13 18.52
CA ILE A 446 -6.32 -4.71 17.38
C ILE A 446 -5.97 -3.65 16.34
N VAL A 447 -6.94 -2.82 15.94
CA VAL A 447 -6.70 -1.80 14.91
C VAL A 447 -5.70 -0.75 15.40
N ALA A 448 -5.79 -0.36 16.67
CA ALA A 448 -4.83 0.56 17.28
C ALA A 448 -3.41 -0.02 17.33
N GLN A 449 -3.26 -1.29 17.75
CA GLN A 449 -1.98 -2.00 17.76
C GLN A 449 -1.40 -2.11 16.34
N ALA A 450 -2.19 -2.61 15.39
CA ALA A 450 -1.75 -2.76 14.01
C ALA A 450 -1.34 -1.42 13.38
N HIS A 451 -2.05 -0.33 13.67
CA HIS A 451 -1.67 1.00 13.22
C HIS A 451 -0.36 1.49 13.89
N ALA A 452 -0.22 1.30 15.21
CA ALA A 452 0.99 1.69 15.95
C ALA A 452 2.23 0.89 15.51
N GLU A 453 2.05 -0.37 15.11
CA GLU A 453 3.09 -1.24 14.56
C GLU A 453 3.41 -0.94 13.08
N GLY A 454 2.70 -0.02 12.42
CA GLY A 454 2.86 0.26 11.00
C GLY A 454 2.43 -0.89 10.07
N LEU A 455 1.45 -1.69 10.49
CA LEU A 455 0.91 -2.76 9.64
C LEU A 455 0.00 -2.16 8.57
N ALA A 456 0.32 -2.42 7.30
CA ALA A 456 -0.57 -2.11 6.20
C ALA A 456 -1.56 -3.25 5.91
N TYR A 457 -1.20 -4.47 6.31
CA TYR A 457 -2.00 -5.68 6.11
C TYR A 457 -1.86 -6.68 7.27
N LEU A 458 -2.94 -7.36 7.60
CA LEU A 458 -2.99 -8.33 8.70
C LEU A 458 -3.97 -9.47 8.37
N GLU A 459 -3.50 -10.70 8.46
CA GLU A 459 -4.33 -11.91 8.45
C GLU A 459 -4.51 -12.43 9.89
N LEU A 460 -5.67 -12.16 10.48
CA LEU A 460 -6.01 -12.66 11.80
C LEU A 460 -6.46 -14.12 11.72
N ARG A 461 -5.92 -14.97 12.58
CA ARG A 461 -6.32 -16.37 12.68
C ARG A 461 -7.16 -16.62 13.91
N GLY A 462 -8.23 -17.40 13.79
CA GLY A 462 -9.05 -17.71 14.96
C GLY A 462 -9.91 -18.94 14.80
N SER A 463 -10.29 -19.53 15.93
CA SER A 463 -11.20 -20.67 16.02
C SER A 463 -12.58 -20.22 16.51
N PRO A 464 -13.43 -19.62 15.66
CA PRO A 464 -14.74 -19.08 16.07
C PRO A 464 -15.67 -20.13 16.69
N GLN A 465 -15.47 -21.42 16.38
CA GLN A 465 -16.17 -22.52 17.03
C GLN A 465 -15.90 -22.63 18.53
N LYS A 466 -14.80 -22.06 19.04
CA LYS A 466 -14.52 -21.95 20.49
C LYS A 466 -15.21 -20.76 21.12
N TYR A 467 -15.39 -19.67 20.37
CA TYR A 467 -15.94 -18.41 20.89
C TYR A 467 -17.47 -18.41 20.85
N ARG A 468 -18.07 -18.90 19.76
CA ARG A 468 -19.52 -18.97 19.57
C ARG A 468 -19.92 -20.33 18.96
N PRO A 469 -19.90 -21.43 19.73
CA PRO A 469 -20.07 -22.79 19.21
C PRO A 469 -21.37 -23.04 18.44
N GLN A 470 -22.46 -22.34 18.82
CA GLN A 470 -23.76 -22.51 18.16
C GLN A 470 -23.82 -21.84 16.77
N ASP A 471 -23.07 -20.75 16.57
CA ASP A 471 -23.05 -20.00 15.31
C ASP A 471 -21.67 -19.33 15.09
N PRO A 472 -20.65 -20.11 14.71
CA PRO A 472 -19.30 -19.59 14.52
C PRO A 472 -19.20 -18.57 13.38
N ALA A 473 -19.99 -18.74 12.31
CA ALA A 473 -19.96 -17.84 11.15
C ALA A 473 -20.47 -16.44 11.52
N SER A 474 -21.48 -16.36 12.38
CA SER A 474 -21.97 -15.09 12.94
C SER A 474 -20.91 -14.35 13.75
N PHE A 475 -20.12 -15.06 14.55
CA PHE A 475 -18.99 -14.43 15.26
C PHE A 475 -18.03 -13.74 14.29
N VAL A 476 -17.67 -14.40 13.18
CA VAL A 476 -16.71 -13.83 12.21
C VAL A 476 -17.30 -12.60 11.51
N ARG A 477 -18.60 -12.59 11.18
CA ARG A 477 -19.27 -11.41 10.61
C ARG A 477 -19.36 -10.24 11.60
N ASP A 478 -19.65 -10.52 12.87
CA ASP A 478 -19.68 -9.48 13.90
C ASP A 478 -18.27 -8.89 14.12
N LEU A 479 -17.24 -9.75 14.14
CA LEU A 479 -15.84 -9.33 14.22
C LEU A 479 -15.45 -8.47 13.01
N GLN A 480 -15.83 -8.87 11.80
CA GLN A 480 -15.62 -8.07 10.58
C GLN A 480 -16.22 -6.67 10.74
N THR A 481 -17.45 -6.60 11.23
CA THR A 481 -18.17 -5.33 11.43
C THR A 481 -17.46 -4.48 12.48
N ALA A 482 -17.06 -5.07 13.60
CA ALA A 482 -16.32 -4.38 14.66
C ALA A 482 -14.98 -3.84 14.17
N LEU A 483 -14.19 -4.62 13.41
CA LEU A 483 -12.91 -4.21 12.84
C LEU A 483 -13.06 -3.10 11.80
N ARG A 484 -14.07 -3.18 10.94
CA ARG A 484 -14.37 -2.11 9.97
C ARG A 484 -14.73 -0.80 10.67
N ASN A 485 -15.57 -0.86 11.70
CA ASN A 485 -15.95 0.31 12.48
C ASN A 485 -14.73 0.92 13.21
N ALA A 486 -13.88 0.10 13.81
CA ALA A 486 -12.63 0.55 14.41
C ALA A 486 -11.67 1.19 13.39
N GLY A 487 -11.50 0.58 12.21
CA GLY A 487 -10.66 1.12 11.13
C GLY A 487 -11.15 2.47 10.61
N ALA A 488 -12.46 2.66 10.47
CA ALA A 488 -13.05 3.93 10.05
C ALA A 488 -12.75 5.08 11.03
N GLN A 489 -12.63 4.78 12.33
CA GLN A 489 -12.30 5.78 13.36
C GLN A 489 -10.84 6.25 13.27
N VAL A 490 -9.91 5.39 12.84
CA VAL A 490 -8.49 5.75 12.68
C VAL A 490 -8.26 6.60 11.43
N GLN A 491 -9.01 6.36 10.34
CA GLN A 491 -8.91 7.18 9.12
C GLN A 491 -9.28 8.67 9.32
N ALA A 492 -9.96 9.02 10.41
CA ALA A 492 -10.27 10.40 10.77
C ALA A 492 -9.13 11.16 11.49
N GLY A 493 -8.02 10.49 11.83
CA GLY A 493 -6.90 11.06 12.58
C GLY A 493 -5.75 11.61 11.70
N LYS A 494 -5.09 12.69 12.16
CA LYS A 494 -3.94 13.34 11.49
C LYS A 494 -2.60 12.62 11.79
N HIS A 495 -2.49 11.32 11.52
CA HIS A 495 -1.21 10.62 11.63
C HIS A 495 -0.51 10.52 10.26
N PRO A 496 0.84 10.53 10.22
CA PRO A 496 1.62 10.46 8.99
C PRO A 496 1.57 9.09 8.28
N ASN A 497 0.94 8.06 8.86
CA ASN A 497 0.81 6.74 8.25
C ASN A 497 -0.51 6.61 7.44
N PRO A 498 -0.50 5.99 6.24
CA PRO A 498 -1.58 6.11 5.28
C PRO A 498 -2.68 5.08 5.54
N GLY A 499 -3.63 5.46 6.40
CA GLY A 499 -4.93 4.80 6.58
C GLY A 499 -4.92 3.55 7.45
N ALA A 500 -6.12 3.08 7.81
CA ALA A 500 -6.30 1.87 8.61
C ALA A 500 -5.74 0.61 7.91
N PRO A 501 -5.19 -0.35 8.68
CA PRO A 501 -4.71 -1.62 8.15
C PRO A 501 -5.81 -2.38 7.40
N ARG A 502 -5.45 -3.04 6.29
CA ARG A 502 -6.33 -4.02 5.66
C ARG A 502 -6.29 -5.30 6.48
N ILE A 503 -7.40 -5.66 7.11
CA ILE A 503 -7.49 -6.86 7.96
C ILE A 503 -8.36 -7.92 7.29
N GLY A 504 -7.92 -9.17 7.27
CA GLY A 504 -8.72 -10.34 6.90
C GLY A 504 -8.64 -11.43 7.96
N PHE A 505 -9.37 -12.52 7.75
CA PHE A 505 -9.58 -13.59 8.70
C PHE A 505 -9.29 -14.96 8.07
N VAL A 506 -8.49 -15.76 8.76
CA VAL A 506 -8.21 -17.16 8.45
C VAL A 506 -8.83 -18.02 9.53
N TRP A 507 -9.71 -18.94 9.15
CA TRP A 507 -10.45 -19.76 10.09
C TRP A 507 -9.63 -20.98 10.48
N ILE A 508 -9.22 -21.03 11.74
CA ILE A 508 -8.49 -22.17 12.32
C ILE A 508 -9.45 -23.29 12.69
N LEU A 509 -9.20 -24.46 12.15
CA LEU A 509 -9.73 -25.74 12.60
C LEU A 509 -8.81 -26.34 13.65
N ASP A 510 -9.38 -26.81 14.76
CA ASP A 510 -8.63 -27.46 15.84
C ASP A 510 -8.55 -28.96 15.56
N ARG A 511 -7.35 -29.46 15.30
CA ARG A 511 -7.14 -30.89 14.97
C ARG A 511 -7.47 -31.83 16.14
N ARG A 512 -7.61 -31.31 17.37
CA ARG A 512 -8.01 -32.07 18.57
C ARG A 512 -9.50 -32.45 18.58
N THR A 513 -10.33 -31.85 17.72
CA THR A 513 -11.79 -32.11 17.64
C THR A 513 -12.18 -32.59 16.24
N PRO A 514 -11.74 -33.78 15.81
CA PRO A 514 -11.87 -34.25 14.44
C PRO A 514 -13.33 -34.36 13.96
N GLU A 515 -14.26 -34.64 14.87
CA GLU A 515 -15.70 -34.77 14.61
C GLU A 515 -16.38 -33.46 14.18
N LEU A 516 -15.80 -32.31 14.51
CA LEU A 516 -16.35 -30.99 14.17
C LEU A 516 -15.75 -30.39 12.90
N LEU A 517 -14.69 -30.99 12.35
CA LEU A 517 -13.91 -30.42 11.26
C LEU A 517 -14.73 -30.18 9.99
N GLN A 518 -15.46 -31.19 9.52
CA GLN A 518 -16.22 -31.09 8.27
C GLN A 518 -17.28 -29.98 8.34
N LYS A 519 -17.97 -29.87 9.48
CA LYS A 519 -18.95 -28.80 9.72
C LYS A 519 -18.29 -27.42 9.72
N ALA A 520 -17.11 -27.30 10.32
CA ALA A 520 -16.35 -26.06 10.33
C ALA A 520 -15.87 -25.66 8.92
N VAL A 521 -15.37 -26.61 8.14
CA VAL A 521 -14.97 -26.38 6.74
C VAL A 521 -16.16 -25.86 5.92
N LEU A 522 -17.31 -26.55 5.97
CA LEU A 522 -18.51 -26.12 5.25
C LEU A 522 -18.95 -24.71 5.66
N SER A 523 -18.95 -24.41 6.96
CA SER A 523 -19.32 -23.07 7.47
C SER A 523 -18.38 -21.98 6.98
N ALA A 524 -17.09 -22.27 6.89
CA ALA A 524 -16.08 -21.34 6.40
C ALA A 524 -16.18 -21.12 4.89
N VAL A 525 -16.49 -22.16 4.11
CA VAL A 525 -16.76 -22.07 2.67
C VAL A 525 -18.01 -21.23 2.41
N ASP A 526 -19.11 -21.49 3.12
CA ASP A 526 -20.33 -20.67 3.01
C ASP A 526 -20.06 -19.21 3.38
N LEU A 527 -19.27 -18.98 4.43
CA LEU A 527 -18.89 -17.63 4.83
C LEU A 527 -17.98 -16.94 3.81
N LYS A 528 -17.09 -17.66 3.12
CA LYS A 528 -16.28 -17.11 2.02
C LYS A 528 -17.16 -16.49 0.94
N ALA A 529 -18.26 -17.16 0.57
CA ALA A 529 -19.20 -16.63 -0.42
C ALA A 529 -19.91 -15.35 0.06
N LEU A 530 -20.18 -15.23 1.36
CA LEU A 530 -20.87 -14.08 1.96
C LEU A 530 -19.94 -12.89 2.29
N ALA A 531 -18.67 -13.17 2.59
CA ALA A 531 -17.69 -12.18 3.01
C ALA A 531 -16.33 -12.39 2.30
N PRO A 532 -16.28 -12.34 0.94
CA PRO A 532 -15.12 -12.75 0.15
C PRO A 532 -13.85 -11.97 0.48
N ASP A 533 -13.99 -10.70 0.86
CA ASP A 533 -12.86 -9.84 1.18
C ASP A 533 -12.33 -10.07 2.61
N PHE A 534 -13.13 -10.62 3.52
CA PHE A 534 -12.72 -10.79 4.92
C PHE A 534 -12.39 -12.22 5.28
N MET A 535 -13.20 -13.19 4.85
CA MET A 535 -12.89 -14.60 5.01
C MET A 535 -11.86 -14.99 3.95
N LEU A 536 -10.59 -15.15 4.35
CA LEU A 536 -9.47 -15.31 3.42
C LEU A 536 -9.15 -16.78 3.14
N GLY A 537 -9.13 -17.63 4.16
CA GLY A 537 -8.66 -19.00 4.03
C GLY A 537 -8.87 -19.85 5.28
N LEU A 538 -8.39 -21.08 5.23
CA LEU A 538 -8.40 -22.02 6.36
C LEU A 538 -7.00 -22.21 6.95
N ASP A 539 -6.98 -22.59 8.22
CA ASP A 539 -5.80 -23.09 8.92
C ASP A 539 -6.14 -24.35 9.72
N VAL A 540 -5.15 -25.19 9.99
CA VAL A 540 -5.24 -26.30 10.94
C VAL A 540 -4.15 -26.14 11.98
N ALA A 541 -4.55 -25.87 13.23
CA ALA A 541 -3.64 -25.70 14.36
C ALA A 541 -4.01 -26.64 15.52
N GLY A 542 -3.27 -26.53 16.62
CA GLY A 542 -3.35 -27.41 17.79
C GLY A 542 -2.15 -28.35 17.89
N ASP A 543 -2.23 -29.36 18.76
CA ASP A 543 -1.12 -30.29 19.02
C ASP A 543 -0.71 -31.06 17.77
N GLU A 544 0.45 -30.68 17.21
CA GLU A 544 0.95 -31.19 15.95
C GLU A 544 1.40 -32.67 16.02
N ALA A 545 1.55 -33.24 17.22
CA ALA A 545 1.78 -34.67 17.41
C ALA A 545 0.62 -35.53 16.86
N GLN A 546 -0.57 -34.94 16.68
CA GLN A 546 -1.69 -35.59 16.01
C GLN A 546 -1.53 -35.53 14.48
N ALA A 547 -1.27 -36.69 13.87
CA ALA A 547 -1.04 -36.83 12.44
C ALA A 547 -2.25 -36.41 11.58
N ILE A 548 -2.00 -35.91 10.36
CA ILE A 548 -3.03 -35.60 9.38
C ILE A 548 -3.62 -36.92 8.85
N THR A 549 -4.86 -37.22 9.23
CA THR A 549 -5.55 -38.46 8.88
C THR A 549 -6.28 -38.38 7.54
N SER A 550 -6.66 -39.53 6.97
CA SER A 550 -7.55 -39.60 5.80
C SER A 550 -8.94 -38.97 6.05
N GLY A 551 -9.38 -38.90 7.31
CA GLY A 551 -10.61 -38.19 7.67
C GLY A 551 -10.49 -36.67 7.48
N LEU A 552 -9.32 -36.09 7.78
CA LEU A 552 -9.05 -34.67 7.59
C LEU A 552 -9.05 -34.30 6.09
N LEU A 553 -8.48 -35.16 5.25
CA LEU A 553 -8.55 -35.05 3.79
C LEU A 553 -9.98 -34.94 3.27
N ALA A 554 -10.85 -35.87 3.66
CA ALA A 554 -12.25 -35.88 3.24
C ALA A 554 -13.02 -34.65 3.74
N ALA A 555 -12.72 -34.18 4.95
CA ALA A 555 -13.33 -32.98 5.52
C ALA A 555 -12.99 -31.69 4.75
N PHE A 556 -11.82 -31.64 4.11
CA PHE A 556 -11.34 -30.48 3.35
C PHE A 556 -11.81 -30.42 1.89
N ALA A 557 -12.41 -31.51 1.37
CA ALA A 557 -12.89 -31.55 -0.01
C ALA A 557 -13.73 -30.33 -0.43
N PRO A 558 -14.69 -29.82 0.39
CA PRO A 558 -15.44 -28.62 0.04
C PRO A 558 -14.59 -27.35 -0.07
N ALA A 559 -13.51 -27.22 0.72
CA ALA A 559 -12.60 -26.07 0.63
C ALA A 559 -11.76 -26.12 -0.66
N PHE A 560 -11.33 -27.31 -1.08
CA PHE A 560 -10.63 -27.49 -2.35
C PHE A 560 -11.55 -27.19 -3.54
N GLU A 561 -12.78 -27.68 -3.52
CA GLU A 561 -13.79 -27.38 -4.55
C GLU A 561 -14.08 -25.87 -4.66
N ALA A 562 -14.08 -25.17 -3.52
CA ALA A 562 -14.23 -23.71 -3.46
C ALA A 562 -12.94 -22.93 -3.78
N CYS A 563 -11.82 -23.60 -4.05
CA CYS A 563 -10.50 -23.00 -4.25
C CYS A 563 -10.11 -22.04 -3.11
N LEU A 564 -10.46 -22.39 -1.87
CA LEU A 564 -10.19 -21.57 -0.71
C LEU A 564 -8.69 -21.67 -0.34
N PRO A 565 -7.98 -20.56 -0.13
CA PRO A 565 -6.59 -20.59 0.32
C PRO A 565 -6.41 -21.33 1.65
N ILE A 566 -5.31 -22.06 1.79
CA ILE A 566 -5.04 -22.91 2.96
C ILE A 566 -3.63 -22.64 3.47
N THR A 567 -3.51 -22.32 4.75
CA THR A 567 -2.25 -22.44 5.50
C THR A 567 -2.39 -23.58 6.51
N ILE A 568 -1.30 -24.17 6.98
CA ILE A 568 -1.34 -25.23 7.99
C ILE A 568 -0.16 -25.05 8.95
N HIS A 569 -0.41 -25.07 10.27
CA HIS A 569 0.68 -25.23 11.23
C HIS A 569 1.31 -26.62 11.08
N ALA A 570 2.57 -26.65 10.68
CA ALA A 570 3.32 -27.90 10.51
C ALA A 570 4.83 -27.68 10.68
N GLY A 571 5.51 -28.67 11.24
CA GLY A 571 6.94 -28.64 11.52
C GLY A 571 7.36 -27.62 12.56
N GLU A 572 6.49 -27.24 13.51
CA GLU A 572 6.88 -26.31 14.58
C GLU A 572 7.83 -26.99 15.57
N GLY A 573 7.59 -28.26 15.90
CA GLY A 573 8.57 -29.10 16.60
C GLY A 573 8.46 -30.57 16.24
N GLU A 574 7.68 -30.90 15.21
CA GLU A 574 7.46 -32.25 14.72
C GLU A 574 8.21 -32.49 13.41
N ALA A 575 8.30 -33.75 13.00
CA ALA A 575 9.05 -34.17 11.83
C ALA A 575 8.56 -33.52 10.52
N ALA A 576 9.48 -33.32 9.57
CA ALA A 576 9.20 -32.78 8.24
C ALA A 576 8.12 -33.58 7.46
N SER A 577 7.82 -34.82 7.87
CA SER A 577 6.69 -35.59 7.33
C SER A 577 5.34 -34.90 7.55
N ASN A 578 5.17 -34.13 8.62
CA ASN A 578 3.96 -33.35 8.86
C ASN A 578 3.86 -32.19 7.86
N ILE A 579 4.97 -31.53 7.55
CA ILE A 579 5.05 -30.49 6.51
C ILE A 579 4.69 -31.10 5.14
N TRP A 580 5.22 -32.28 4.85
CA TRP A 580 4.87 -33.02 3.63
C TRP A 580 3.37 -33.33 3.56
N GLN A 581 2.77 -33.83 4.65
CA GLN A 581 1.33 -34.10 4.71
C GLN A 581 0.53 -32.80 4.51
N ALA A 582 0.89 -31.71 5.16
CA ALA A 582 0.23 -30.42 4.98
C ALA A 582 0.25 -29.97 3.50
N ALA A 583 1.40 -30.05 2.84
CA ALA A 583 1.54 -29.61 1.45
C ALA A 583 0.84 -30.54 0.43
N TYR A 584 0.87 -31.86 0.64
CA TYR A 584 0.42 -32.83 -0.37
C TYR A 584 -0.94 -33.45 -0.09
N HIS A 585 -1.35 -33.55 1.17
CA HIS A 585 -2.68 -33.99 1.53
C HIS A 585 -3.63 -32.79 1.61
N LEU A 586 -3.23 -31.74 2.32
CA LEU A 586 -4.10 -30.58 2.54
C LEU A 586 -3.89 -29.44 1.54
N HIS A 587 -3.04 -29.65 0.53
CA HIS A 587 -2.76 -28.67 -0.52
C HIS A 587 -2.41 -27.27 0.02
N ALA A 588 -1.68 -27.22 1.14
CA ALA A 588 -1.34 -25.96 1.78
C ALA A 588 -0.56 -25.01 0.85
N ASP A 589 -1.04 -23.78 0.74
CA ASP A 589 -0.41 -22.68 0.00
C ASP A 589 0.73 -22.02 0.81
N ARG A 590 0.63 -22.09 2.14
CA ARG A 590 1.64 -21.66 3.11
C ARG A 590 1.73 -22.63 4.28
N ILE A 591 2.85 -22.60 5.00
CA ILE A 591 3.05 -23.40 6.21
C ILE A 591 3.38 -22.47 7.37
N GLY A 592 2.59 -22.58 8.44
CA GLY A 592 2.89 -21.98 9.73
C GLY A 592 4.14 -22.64 10.33
N HIS A 593 5.17 -21.85 10.59
CA HIS A 593 6.48 -22.24 11.11
C HIS A 593 7.36 -23.05 10.13
N GLY A 594 7.14 -24.36 9.97
CA GLY A 594 7.95 -25.18 9.05
C GLY A 594 9.42 -25.34 9.43
N LEU A 595 9.76 -25.27 10.72
CA LEU A 595 11.14 -25.24 11.23
C LEU A 595 11.96 -26.49 10.91
N THR A 596 11.30 -27.64 10.78
CA THR A 596 11.97 -28.92 10.45
C THR A 596 12.12 -29.17 8.95
N LEU A 597 11.73 -28.22 8.07
CA LEU A 597 11.81 -28.41 6.62
C LEU A 597 13.25 -28.68 6.13
N ALA A 598 14.25 -28.14 6.82
CA ALA A 598 15.68 -28.35 6.49
C ALA A 598 16.07 -29.84 6.56
N ASP A 599 15.39 -30.65 7.37
CA ASP A 599 15.65 -32.07 7.52
C ASP A 599 15.23 -32.88 6.28
N HIS A 600 14.51 -32.27 5.33
CA HIS A 600 14.03 -32.90 4.11
C HIS A 600 14.38 -32.08 2.84
N PRO A 601 15.63 -32.11 2.35
CA PRO A 601 16.11 -31.25 1.26
C PRO A 601 15.30 -31.31 -0.04
N LEU A 602 14.79 -32.50 -0.43
CA LEU A 602 13.94 -32.64 -1.62
C LEU A 602 12.59 -31.94 -1.47
N LEU A 603 12.06 -31.86 -0.25
CA LEU A 603 10.80 -31.17 0.05
C LEU A 603 11.05 -29.66 0.10
N ALA A 604 12.16 -29.22 0.70
CA ALA A 604 12.59 -27.83 0.66
C ALA A 604 12.75 -27.32 -0.77
N ALA A 605 13.43 -28.08 -1.64
CA ALA A 605 13.55 -27.75 -3.06
C ALA A 605 12.17 -27.64 -3.74
N ARG A 606 11.24 -28.53 -3.39
CA ARG A 606 9.87 -28.45 -3.90
C ARG A 606 9.13 -27.20 -3.44
N PHE A 607 9.29 -26.80 -2.18
CA PHE A 607 8.69 -25.60 -1.61
C PHE A 607 9.20 -24.34 -2.31
N ARG A 608 10.52 -24.24 -2.52
CA ARG A 608 11.13 -23.19 -3.36
C ARG A 608 10.50 -23.17 -4.75
N ASP A 609 10.51 -24.28 -5.47
CA ASP A 609 10.08 -24.33 -6.87
C ASP A 609 8.58 -24.07 -7.05
N ARG A 610 7.77 -24.36 -6.03
CA ARG A 610 6.32 -24.10 -6.03
C ARG A 610 5.92 -22.77 -5.39
N GLY A 611 6.84 -22.06 -4.74
CA GLY A 611 6.53 -20.84 -4.02
C GLY A 611 5.66 -21.05 -2.77
N ILE A 612 5.79 -22.19 -2.07
CA ILE A 612 5.08 -22.42 -0.81
C ILE A 612 5.84 -21.72 0.32
N CYS A 613 5.20 -20.73 0.94
CA CYS A 613 5.85 -19.84 1.91
C CYS A 613 5.84 -20.42 3.32
N LEU A 614 6.94 -20.20 4.08
CA LEU A 614 6.99 -20.46 5.52
C LEU A 614 6.76 -19.19 6.32
N GLU A 615 5.93 -19.29 7.35
CA GLU A 615 5.57 -18.20 8.26
C GLU A 615 6.34 -18.38 9.58
N LEU A 616 7.51 -17.74 9.67
CA LEU A 616 8.42 -17.88 10.79
C LEU A 616 8.07 -16.89 11.90
N CYS A 617 8.09 -17.35 13.16
CA CYS A 617 7.71 -16.56 14.33
C CYS A 617 8.83 -16.61 15.37
N PRO A 618 9.95 -15.88 15.16
CA PRO A 618 11.19 -16.02 15.94
C PRO A 618 11.02 -16.14 17.46
N SER A 619 10.26 -15.24 18.10
CA SER A 619 10.08 -15.28 19.55
C SER A 619 9.29 -16.51 19.99
N SER A 620 8.15 -16.80 19.34
CA SER A 620 7.34 -17.99 19.63
C SER A 620 8.14 -19.28 19.39
N ASN A 621 8.90 -19.35 18.29
CA ASN A 621 9.75 -20.49 17.98
C ASN A 621 10.83 -20.74 19.03
N ARG A 622 11.48 -19.69 19.54
CA ARG A 622 12.42 -19.79 20.66
C ARG A 622 11.72 -20.28 21.94
N GLU A 623 10.56 -19.72 22.25
CA GLU A 623 9.79 -20.05 23.46
C GLU A 623 9.29 -21.50 23.44
N VAL A 624 8.70 -21.93 22.34
CA VAL A 624 8.03 -23.23 22.21
C VAL A 624 9.02 -24.36 21.95
N VAL A 625 9.95 -24.16 21.01
CA VAL A 625 10.81 -25.21 20.45
C VAL A 625 12.21 -25.16 21.06
N GLY A 626 12.76 -23.94 21.20
CA GLY A 626 14.09 -23.71 21.75
C GLY A 626 15.14 -23.50 20.67
N PHE A 627 15.55 -22.25 20.50
CA PHE A 627 16.66 -21.86 19.63
C PHE A 627 17.61 -20.92 20.36
N ALA A 628 18.86 -20.88 19.94
CA ALA A 628 19.86 -19.96 20.46
C ALA A 628 19.45 -18.51 20.18
N ASP A 629 19.47 -17.70 21.23
CA ASP A 629 19.32 -16.26 21.21
C ASP A 629 20.48 -15.64 22.00
N PRO A 630 21.42 -14.95 21.33
CA PRO A 630 22.54 -14.28 22.00
C PRO A 630 22.16 -13.30 23.12
N ALA A 631 20.93 -12.79 23.15
CA ALA A 631 20.44 -11.94 24.25
C ALA A 631 20.01 -12.73 25.50
N ASP A 632 19.84 -14.04 25.40
CA ASP A 632 19.48 -14.91 26.53
C ASP A 632 20.53 -16.00 26.74
N PRO A 633 21.44 -15.83 27.73
CA PRO A 633 22.51 -16.79 28.01
C PRO A 633 22.04 -18.22 28.28
N GLN A 634 20.79 -18.43 28.70
CA GLN A 634 20.23 -19.75 28.97
C GLN A 634 20.06 -20.57 27.68
N THR A 635 19.96 -19.89 26.53
CA THR A 635 19.79 -20.52 25.21
C THR A 635 21.11 -20.91 24.55
N ALA A 636 22.27 -20.62 25.15
CA ALA A 636 23.59 -20.77 24.50
C ALA A 636 23.93 -22.21 24.03
N LYS A 637 23.22 -23.23 24.54
CA LYS A 637 23.39 -24.64 24.15
C LYS A 637 22.32 -25.15 23.17
N LEU A 638 21.37 -24.30 22.80
CA LEU A 638 20.30 -24.64 21.87
C LEU A 638 20.79 -24.53 20.42
N PRO A 639 20.12 -25.19 19.46
CA PRO A 639 20.46 -25.06 18.04
C PRO A 639 20.25 -23.63 17.53
N GLY A 640 21.00 -23.23 16.51
CA GLY A 640 20.80 -21.95 15.82
C GLY A 640 19.45 -21.87 15.12
N TYR A 641 18.91 -20.66 14.97
CA TYR A 641 17.65 -20.44 14.28
C TYR A 641 17.79 -20.66 12.76
N PRO A 642 16.89 -21.40 12.08
CA PRO A 642 17.14 -21.90 10.72
C PRO A 642 16.97 -20.85 9.60
N LEU A 643 16.71 -19.58 9.93
CA LEU A 643 16.41 -18.54 8.94
C LEU A 643 17.51 -18.38 7.86
N ARG A 644 18.78 -18.30 8.25
CA ARG A 644 19.91 -18.18 7.29
C ARG A 644 19.94 -19.36 6.32
N THR A 645 19.78 -20.58 6.84
CA THR A 645 19.72 -21.81 6.04
C THR A 645 18.56 -21.77 5.06
N PHE A 646 17.37 -21.38 5.50
CA PHE A 646 16.20 -21.28 4.63
C PHE A 646 16.36 -20.21 3.54
N MET A 647 16.97 -19.06 3.86
CA MET A 647 17.28 -18.02 2.88
C MET A 647 18.28 -18.51 1.83
N HIS A 648 19.32 -19.25 2.21
CA HIS A 648 20.27 -19.86 1.27
C HIS A 648 19.64 -20.96 0.40
N MET A 649 18.61 -21.64 0.91
CA MET A 649 17.82 -22.58 0.11
C MET A 649 16.88 -21.87 -0.88
N GLY A 650 16.74 -20.54 -0.78
CA GLY A 650 15.82 -19.73 -1.58
C GLY A 650 14.35 -20.00 -1.27
N LEU A 651 14.04 -20.51 -0.08
CA LEU A 651 12.66 -20.76 0.33
C LEU A 651 11.88 -19.44 0.43
N PRO A 652 10.62 -19.36 0.04
CA PRO A 652 9.81 -18.18 0.31
C PRO A 652 9.53 -18.11 1.82
N LEU A 653 9.91 -16.99 2.45
CA LEU A 653 9.83 -16.81 3.91
C LEU A 653 9.17 -15.48 4.26
N THR A 654 8.39 -15.47 5.33
CA THR A 654 7.92 -14.26 6.00
C THR A 654 8.15 -14.36 7.50
N LEU A 655 8.36 -13.23 8.15
CA LEU A 655 8.36 -13.12 9.62
C LEU A 655 6.98 -12.67 10.10
N CYS A 656 6.51 -13.26 11.18
CA CYS A 656 5.18 -13.03 11.76
C CYS A 656 5.24 -13.03 13.30
N THR A 657 4.19 -12.55 13.95
CA THR A 657 4.18 -12.41 15.43
C THR A 657 3.60 -13.58 16.20
N ASP A 658 2.84 -14.46 15.55
CA ASP A 658 2.10 -15.55 16.18
C ASP A 658 1.11 -15.05 17.25
N ASN A 659 1.54 -14.91 18.50
CA ASN A 659 0.75 -14.45 19.63
C ASN A 659 1.44 -13.23 20.29
N PRO A 660 1.27 -12.00 19.77
CA PRO A 660 2.09 -10.86 20.16
C PRO A 660 2.00 -10.47 21.64
N ALA A 661 0.84 -10.68 22.30
CA ALA A 661 0.72 -10.44 23.74
C ALA A 661 1.33 -11.56 24.59
N ILE A 662 1.26 -12.82 24.12
CA ILE A 662 1.82 -13.98 24.83
C ILE A 662 3.35 -13.90 24.83
N SER A 663 3.96 -13.69 23.65
CA SER A 663 5.41 -13.54 23.49
C SER A 663 5.91 -12.10 23.71
N ARG A 664 5.01 -11.17 24.07
CA ARG A 664 5.30 -9.76 24.37
C ARG A 664 6.15 -9.07 23.29
N THR A 665 5.70 -9.22 22.05
CA THR A 665 6.44 -8.81 20.86
C THR A 665 5.57 -7.94 19.94
N THR A 666 6.23 -7.31 18.97
CA THR A 666 5.61 -6.61 17.84
C THR A 666 6.27 -7.11 16.57
N LEU A 667 5.68 -6.84 15.40
CA LEU A 667 6.31 -7.30 14.17
C LEU A 667 7.71 -6.69 13.98
N ALA A 668 7.92 -5.43 14.35
CA ALA A 668 9.27 -4.83 14.32
C ALA A 668 10.25 -5.55 15.27
N ALA A 669 9.79 -5.95 16.46
CA ALA A 669 10.60 -6.72 17.40
C ALA A 669 10.92 -8.13 16.87
N GLU A 670 10.02 -8.77 16.12
CA GLU A 670 10.31 -10.06 15.45
C GLU A 670 11.42 -9.94 14.40
N TYR A 671 11.48 -8.84 13.63
CA TYR A 671 12.60 -8.59 12.72
C TYR A 671 13.93 -8.43 13.47
N LEU A 672 13.92 -7.74 14.63
CA LEU A 672 15.11 -7.60 15.48
C LEU A 672 15.50 -8.92 16.16
N ALA A 673 14.53 -9.74 16.56
CA ALA A 673 14.75 -11.08 17.09
C ALA A 673 15.35 -11.99 16.03
N ALA A 674 14.76 -12.04 14.83
CA ALA A 674 15.28 -12.76 13.69
C ALA A 674 16.71 -12.34 13.36
N ALA A 675 16.99 -11.02 13.25
CA ALA A 675 18.32 -10.52 12.99
C ALA A 675 19.32 -10.97 14.05
N ARG A 676 18.95 -10.94 15.32
CA ARG A 676 19.85 -11.35 16.41
C ARG A 676 20.07 -12.86 16.49
N MET A 677 19.05 -13.66 16.19
CA MET A 677 19.09 -15.13 16.29
C MET A 677 19.69 -15.80 15.04
N THR A 678 19.84 -15.05 13.95
CA THR A 678 20.37 -15.54 12.67
C THR A 678 21.89 -15.42 12.65
N GLU A 679 22.57 -16.46 12.17
CA GLU A 679 24.03 -16.42 11.95
C GLU A 679 24.40 -15.25 11.01
N ASP A 680 25.45 -14.51 11.39
CA ASP A 680 25.92 -13.26 10.77
C ASP A 680 24.91 -12.09 10.73
N GLY A 681 23.77 -12.24 11.38
CA GLY A 681 22.73 -11.23 11.42
C GLY A 681 21.85 -11.19 10.18
N LEU A 682 20.97 -10.19 10.10
CA LEU A 682 20.26 -9.80 8.87
C LEU A 682 20.67 -8.39 8.49
N SER A 683 20.88 -8.13 7.21
CA SER A 683 21.02 -6.77 6.69
C SER A 683 19.68 -6.04 6.58
N GLN A 684 19.70 -4.71 6.46
CA GLN A 684 18.51 -3.93 6.14
C GLN A 684 17.89 -4.35 4.79
N TRP A 685 18.71 -4.68 3.80
CA TRP A 685 18.24 -5.16 2.49
C TRP A 685 17.46 -6.47 2.62
N GLU A 686 17.99 -7.44 3.36
CA GLU A 686 17.33 -8.73 3.61
C GLU A 686 16.02 -8.56 4.39
N ALA A 687 16.00 -7.66 5.38
CA ALA A 687 14.78 -7.35 6.12
C ALA A 687 13.68 -6.80 5.19
N LEU A 688 14.02 -5.87 4.28
CA LEU A 688 13.09 -5.34 3.30
C LEU A 688 12.58 -6.41 2.33
N THR A 689 13.44 -7.35 1.93
CA THR A 689 13.06 -8.52 1.12
C THR A 689 12.06 -9.41 1.84
N LEU A 690 12.31 -9.78 3.11
CA LEU A 690 11.39 -10.59 3.92
C LEU A 690 10.04 -9.87 4.14
N MET A 691 10.05 -8.54 4.31
CA MET A 691 8.81 -7.74 4.40
C MET A 691 8.00 -7.84 3.11
N ARG A 692 8.65 -7.77 1.94
CA ARG A 692 7.98 -7.89 0.64
C ARG A 692 7.33 -9.26 0.47
N GLN A 693 8.02 -10.33 0.89
CA GLN A 693 7.51 -11.70 0.78
C GLN A 693 6.16 -11.88 1.47
N ALA A 694 5.92 -11.23 2.62
CA ALA A 694 4.63 -11.23 3.29
C ALA A 694 3.49 -10.74 2.36
N TYR A 695 3.72 -9.68 1.59
CA TYR A 695 2.72 -9.17 0.65
C TYR A 695 2.55 -10.07 -0.58
N VAL A 696 3.62 -10.68 -1.07
CA VAL A 696 3.58 -11.61 -2.22
C VAL A 696 2.73 -12.84 -1.90
N HIS A 697 2.85 -13.35 -0.67
CA HIS A 697 2.17 -14.56 -0.22
C HIS A 697 0.85 -14.30 0.52
N ALA A 698 0.38 -13.06 0.60
CA ALA A 698 -0.93 -12.72 1.15
C ALA A 698 -2.07 -13.45 0.40
N PHE A 699 -3.09 -13.88 1.15
CA PHE A 699 -4.33 -14.50 0.62
C PHE A 699 -5.33 -13.49 0.04
N LEU A 700 -4.87 -12.29 -0.30
CA LEU A 700 -5.64 -11.32 -1.05
C LEU A 700 -5.82 -11.77 -2.52
N PRO A 701 -6.97 -11.47 -3.14
CA PRO A 701 -7.14 -11.60 -4.59
C PRO A 701 -6.02 -10.85 -5.34
N SER A 702 -5.58 -11.39 -6.48
CA SER A 702 -4.39 -10.88 -7.20
C SER A 702 -4.44 -9.37 -7.47
N ALA A 703 -5.60 -8.86 -7.91
CA ALA A 703 -5.77 -7.42 -8.20
C ALA A 703 -5.64 -6.54 -6.94
N GLU A 704 -6.21 -6.97 -5.81
CA GLU A 704 -6.07 -6.29 -4.52
C GLU A 704 -4.62 -6.37 -4.01
N ARG A 705 -4.00 -7.55 -4.11
CA ARG A 705 -2.61 -7.78 -3.70
C ARG A 705 -1.64 -6.91 -4.50
N GLU A 706 -1.80 -6.83 -5.83
CA GLU A 706 -0.99 -5.96 -6.68
C GLU A 706 -1.18 -4.48 -6.38
N THR A 707 -2.41 -4.05 -6.11
CA THR A 707 -2.71 -2.67 -5.72
C THR A 707 -2.05 -2.33 -4.39
N LEU A 708 -2.14 -3.24 -3.42
CA LEU A 708 -1.49 -3.11 -2.12
C LEU A 708 0.04 -3.07 -2.26
N LEU A 709 0.63 -4.00 -3.02
CA LEU A 709 2.06 -4.05 -3.29
C LEU A 709 2.57 -2.74 -3.91
N LYS A 710 1.90 -2.21 -4.95
CA LYS A 710 2.29 -0.94 -5.59
C LYS A 710 2.26 0.24 -4.63
N ARG A 711 1.21 0.31 -3.80
CA ARG A 711 1.07 1.36 -2.78
C ARG A 711 2.19 1.29 -1.75
N VAL A 712 2.47 0.09 -1.24
CA VAL A 712 3.49 -0.15 -0.22
C VAL A 712 4.89 0.05 -0.80
N ASP A 713 5.16 -0.39 -2.03
CA ASP A 713 6.43 -0.17 -2.75
C ASP A 713 6.78 1.32 -2.81
N ALA A 714 5.81 2.19 -3.14
CA ALA A 714 6.01 3.64 -3.14
C ALA A 714 6.32 4.21 -1.76
N GLN A 715 5.70 3.69 -0.69
CA GLN A 715 5.93 4.13 0.70
C GLN A 715 7.30 3.69 1.20
N VAL A 716 7.67 2.44 0.96
CA VAL A 716 9.00 1.90 1.29
C VAL A 716 10.07 2.72 0.59
N PHE A 717 9.90 3.01 -0.71
CA PHE A 717 10.84 3.85 -1.45
C PHE A 717 11.03 5.23 -0.82
N ALA A 718 9.93 5.92 -0.49
CA ALA A 718 9.98 7.25 0.11
C ALA A 718 10.70 7.23 1.46
N LEU A 719 10.31 6.31 2.36
CA LEU A 719 10.91 6.18 3.69
C LEU A 719 12.40 5.85 3.63
N VAL A 720 12.80 4.90 2.77
CA VAL A 720 14.21 4.51 2.60
C VAL A 720 15.03 5.65 1.96
N SER A 721 14.43 6.43 1.05
CA SER A 721 15.09 7.59 0.43
C SER A 721 15.28 8.75 1.42
N GLU A 722 14.28 9.02 2.28
CA GLU A 722 14.30 10.14 3.23
C GLU A 722 15.15 9.87 4.47
N PHE A 723 15.11 8.64 5.00
CA PHE A 723 15.89 8.25 6.18
C PHE A 723 17.39 8.50 5.99
N ASP A 724 17.85 8.37 4.74
CA ASP A 724 19.26 8.52 4.37
C ASP A 724 19.71 10.00 4.23
N GLN A 725 18.78 10.95 3.99
CA GLN A 725 19.11 12.38 3.96
C GLN A 725 19.41 12.92 5.36
N ASN A 726 18.79 12.36 6.40
CA ASN A 726 18.98 12.77 7.79
C ASN A 726 20.21 12.11 8.47
N ALA A 727 20.78 11.06 7.87
CA ALA A 727 21.99 10.41 8.37
C ALA A 727 23.30 11.06 7.85
N ILE A 728 23.18 12.04 6.94
CA ILE A 728 24.31 12.74 6.29
C ILE A 728 24.62 14.11 6.96
N PHE A 729 23.94 14.47 8.05
CA PHE A 729 24.22 15.70 8.81
C PHE A 729 24.71 15.44 10.23
#